data_AF-A0A1I6E1I1-F1
#
_entry.id   AF-A0A1I6E1I1-F1
#
_cell.length_a   1.000
_cell.length_b   1.000
_cell.length_c   1.000
_cell.angle_alpha   90.00
_cell.angle_beta   90.00
_cell.angle_gamma   90.00
#
_symmetry.space_group_name_H-M   'P 1'
#
loop_
_entity.id
_entity.type
_entity.pdbx_description
1 polymer ?
#
loop_
_entity_poly.entity_id
_entity_poly.type
_entity_poly.pdbx_seq_one_letter_code
_entity_poly.pdbx_strand_id
1 'polypeptide(L)'
;MHIEPGTPLADAVKAARSAALRGNVLGVDLAYAKAAKISPLVAHDHCATLLNLGAIAKAAQRCDEYLGTGNDITLRVLRAQIRSAATDHVAAEKDVRELRKVKLTELEQARLARVAALAAADRYDYPTAESELDAAERHFRRAGRPEHLEHIGRDRVLLDVRRGTRVTKINGQAPRNPAEFLRRAAALRREVRYEEALALMTRCLTSYQIEAALRYAVLYELTVLLVMTRQAGAARRLFPLLAAAAGPEVIAQLPDATQTLRPERRLSHVRRLIAEHELLKAEGMLGEGNSPLWHLTAAELAYAQGRLEQAALHFEVASRSGHAELTALALRKLGDTFADAGHEDLAAQHWAESHRIEENSTDHHDGPSGKLRMLRAAPDEHDGRVLAAVRRVQRDGGKALAGLVVAVEAARGAAVLTEPRDLPSFVDLPAARRWLARATRRLPKDQVVWMMHATPDRLHHVIIGRRITHVTTDVHIGELTDTIRRLKAWKPKYDNAILGTLLGDLTRLIALDDVIEALPPGVTRIAVVAGDLLADVPLAGLPVSGTGHHLGVSHALSSLPCLSALRPLQRRSRRQRGDETATLRKSAELRRTLEEDRFHRIRLDAHSTNDRMNPGQSWLEFRDERMSVEALGKLDFSACGTVVLGACESGMTQQRGHDEGTGFVRAAITAGAASVVAARWQAGDEVTRKVLDAFDRHLTRLPRDRALQHALREVADRHPADWACWSLHGDAGVQTSAGPLRRRFRKNGDPVPLETRPKVFLSFAGKDRPHAEQLRAELEARNVSAYLDENEIAPGDNVIAAIDEALATSDYYVLLWSANTPHREWVAKEWTGAFNLEMTRRRAFLFIVRLDEEPLPPFLAPRKHIDLVDAADRLVSIWRSDRKSELPVFPQPVPPTPDGPTVAISVRSHDLGTTHVVMTPLHLTGAALYRSVFDAMQLPTEQATFDGAIGMRFTYELYQQNEPIPDDQSTVELTSDVVDIAVRVESYGPRGSQGNKEFRPLPEEGLDVDQQRMLLVNAFRHLLP
;
A
#
# COMPACT_ATOMS: atom_id res chain seq x y z
N MET A 1 48.44 22.44 -55.94
CA MET A 1 48.04 22.33 -57.36
C MET A 1 48.16 23.73 -57.95
N HIS A 2 49.11 23.96 -58.87
CA HIS A 2 49.11 25.19 -59.68
C HIS A 2 48.15 24.94 -60.84
N ILE A 3 46.94 25.50 -60.73
CA ILE A 3 45.93 25.44 -61.80
C ILE A 3 45.98 26.80 -62.49
N GLU A 4 46.06 26.82 -63.82
CA GLU A 4 46.00 28.07 -64.56
C GLU A 4 44.68 28.82 -64.25
N PRO A 5 44.75 30.09 -63.83
CA PRO A 5 43.57 30.90 -63.54
C PRO A 5 42.66 31.00 -64.77
N GLY A 6 41.34 30.87 -64.56
CA GLY A 6 40.33 31.01 -65.63
C GLY A 6 39.99 29.73 -66.39
N THR A 7 40.54 28.58 -65.99
CA THR A 7 40.12 27.28 -66.53
C THR A 7 38.84 26.77 -65.84
N PRO A 8 37.99 25.99 -66.53
CA PRO A 8 36.80 25.36 -65.92
C PRO A 8 37.13 24.52 -64.68
N LEU A 9 38.36 23.99 -64.61
CA LEU A 9 38.86 23.25 -63.46
C LEU A 9 39.19 24.17 -62.27
N ALA A 10 39.82 25.32 -62.50
CA ALA A 10 40.10 26.30 -61.46
C ALA A 10 38.79 26.82 -60.82
N ASP A 11 37.77 27.06 -61.64
CA ASP A 11 36.45 27.52 -61.17
C ASP A 11 35.71 26.44 -60.38
N ALA A 12 35.78 25.18 -60.81
CA ALA A 12 35.22 24.05 -60.08
C ALA A 12 35.87 23.88 -58.70
N VAL A 13 37.21 23.92 -58.61
CA VAL A 13 37.94 23.83 -57.33
C VAL A 13 37.62 25.02 -56.43
N LYS A 14 37.53 26.23 -56.98
CA LYS A 14 37.17 27.45 -56.23
C LYS A 14 35.75 27.40 -55.69
N ALA A 15 34.79 26.96 -56.51
CA ALA A 15 33.39 26.78 -56.10
C ALA A 15 33.26 25.72 -55.01
N ALA A 16 33.96 24.60 -55.16
CA ALA A 16 33.93 23.51 -54.18
C ALA A 16 34.56 23.90 -52.84
N ARG A 17 35.71 24.59 -52.83
CA ARG A 17 36.31 25.12 -51.58
C ARG A 17 35.38 26.10 -50.88
N SER A 18 34.72 26.97 -51.63
CA SER A 18 33.72 27.90 -51.11
C SER A 18 32.52 27.16 -50.49
N ALA A 19 32.04 26.09 -51.13
CA ALA A 19 30.97 25.25 -50.61
C ALA A 19 31.39 24.45 -49.37
N ALA A 20 32.62 23.94 -49.33
CA ALA A 20 33.19 23.20 -48.20
C ALA A 20 33.33 24.08 -46.95
N LEU A 21 33.75 25.34 -47.11
CA LEU A 21 33.80 26.32 -46.00
C LEU A 21 32.42 26.58 -45.37
N ARG A 22 31.33 26.37 -46.14
CA ARG A 22 29.95 26.48 -45.66
C ARG A 22 29.35 25.14 -45.19
N GLY A 23 30.14 24.05 -45.19
CA GLY A 23 29.65 22.70 -44.87
C GLY A 23 28.63 22.15 -45.89
N ASN A 24 28.51 22.73 -47.08
CA ASN A 24 27.50 22.33 -48.07
C ASN A 24 27.99 21.14 -48.91
N VAL A 25 27.72 19.92 -48.43
CA VAL A 25 28.09 18.65 -49.07
C VAL A 25 27.55 18.55 -50.51
N LEU A 26 26.30 18.93 -50.76
CA LEU A 26 25.69 18.88 -52.09
C LEU A 26 26.37 19.87 -53.05
N GLY A 27 26.67 21.08 -52.57
CA GLY A 27 27.38 22.10 -53.34
C GLY A 27 28.81 21.68 -53.71
N VAL A 28 29.51 20.98 -52.80
CA VAL A 28 30.82 20.38 -53.07
C VAL A 28 30.71 19.29 -54.13
N ASP A 29 29.73 18.39 -54.01
CA ASP A 29 29.53 17.27 -54.95
C ASP A 29 29.23 17.77 -56.35
N LEU A 30 28.34 18.76 -56.49
CA LEU A 30 27.98 19.35 -57.78
C LEU A 30 29.15 20.11 -58.43
N ALA A 31 29.94 20.85 -57.64
CA ALA A 31 31.07 21.61 -58.15
C ALA A 31 32.17 20.70 -58.70
N TYR A 32 32.45 19.58 -58.03
CA TYR A 32 33.46 18.63 -58.49
C TYR A 32 32.95 17.60 -59.51
N ALA A 33 31.66 17.27 -59.55
CA ALA A 33 31.13 16.14 -60.35
C ALA A 33 31.51 16.17 -61.85
N LYS A 34 31.63 17.36 -62.46
CA LYS A 34 32.05 17.49 -63.86
C LYS A 34 33.58 17.51 -64.02
N ALA A 35 34.29 18.16 -63.11
CA ALA A 35 35.75 18.32 -63.17
C ALA A 35 36.52 17.05 -62.75
N ALA A 36 35.95 16.24 -61.85
CA ALA A 36 36.54 14.99 -61.38
C ALA A 36 36.66 13.91 -62.47
N LYS A 37 35.83 13.98 -63.52
CA LYS A 37 35.91 13.08 -64.68
C LYS A 37 37.09 13.39 -65.62
N ILE A 38 37.71 14.57 -65.45
CA ILE A 38 38.78 15.08 -66.33
C ILE A 38 40.16 14.76 -65.74
N SER A 39 40.28 14.66 -64.41
CA SER A 39 41.57 14.46 -63.75
C SER A 39 41.45 13.60 -62.48
N PRO A 40 42.28 12.53 -62.36
CA PRO A 40 42.34 11.70 -61.15
C PRO A 40 42.70 12.48 -59.88
N LEU A 41 43.50 13.54 -60.03
CA LEU A 41 43.88 14.42 -58.91
C LEU A 41 42.67 15.16 -58.34
N VAL A 42 41.70 15.50 -59.20
CA VAL A 42 40.46 16.20 -58.84
C VAL A 42 39.46 15.23 -58.24
N ALA A 43 39.41 14.00 -58.75
CA ALA A 43 38.66 12.90 -58.12
C ALA A 43 39.14 12.62 -56.69
N HIS A 44 40.46 12.63 -56.45
CA HIS A 44 41.02 12.50 -55.11
C HIS A 44 40.61 13.67 -54.20
N ASP A 45 40.78 14.92 -54.65
CA ASP A 45 40.43 16.12 -53.88
C ASP A 45 38.94 16.17 -53.53
N HIS A 46 38.08 15.74 -54.46
CA HIS A 46 36.64 15.63 -54.25
C HIS A 46 36.31 14.62 -53.13
N CYS A 47 36.79 13.38 -53.24
CA CYS A 47 36.53 12.35 -52.24
C CYS A 47 37.12 12.72 -50.87
N ALA A 48 38.31 13.32 -50.83
CA ALA A 48 38.96 13.75 -49.58
C ALA A 48 38.18 14.90 -48.91
N THR A 49 37.66 15.84 -49.70
CA THR A 49 36.84 16.95 -49.18
C THR A 49 35.53 16.42 -48.59
N LEU A 50 34.87 15.48 -49.27
CA LEU A 50 33.65 14.84 -48.74
C LEU A 50 33.92 14.07 -47.44
N LEU A 51 35.04 13.35 -47.36
CA LEU A 51 35.45 12.64 -46.14
C LEU A 51 35.72 13.60 -44.98
N ASN A 52 36.43 14.71 -45.23
CA ASN A 52 36.71 15.73 -44.21
C ASN A 52 35.44 16.43 -43.70
N LEU A 53 34.39 16.53 -44.52
CA LEU A 53 33.08 17.03 -44.13
C LEU A 53 32.21 15.99 -43.39
N GLY A 54 32.70 14.76 -43.21
CA GLY A 54 31.95 13.67 -42.59
C GLY A 54 30.91 13.00 -43.49
N ALA A 55 30.87 13.31 -44.79
CA ALA A 55 29.95 12.70 -45.75
C ALA A 55 30.46 11.33 -46.25
N ILE A 56 30.68 10.40 -45.32
CA ILE A 56 31.40 9.13 -45.54
C ILE A 56 30.76 8.28 -46.65
N ALA A 57 29.44 8.08 -46.60
CA ALA A 57 28.72 7.28 -47.61
C ALA A 57 28.81 7.89 -49.01
N LYS A 58 28.75 9.23 -49.11
CA LYS A 58 28.87 9.94 -50.38
C LYS A 58 30.30 9.90 -50.93
N ALA A 59 31.29 10.04 -50.05
CA ALA A 59 32.70 9.86 -50.39
C ALA A 59 32.98 8.44 -50.90
N ALA A 60 32.42 7.41 -50.25
CA ALA A 60 32.54 6.02 -50.68
C ALA A 60 31.94 5.81 -52.08
N GLN A 61 30.70 6.27 -52.28
CA GLN A 61 30.01 6.21 -53.57
C GLN A 61 30.86 6.83 -54.68
N ARG A 62 31.32 8.08 -54.51
CA ARG A 62 32.13 8.77 -55.52
C ARG A 62 33.49 8.12 -55.74
N CYS A 63 34.13 7.63 -54.68
CA CYS A 63 35.41 6.95 -54.78
C CYS A 63 35.29 5.66 -55.61
N ASP A 64 34.24 4.87 -55.40
CA ASP A 64 33.98 3.66 -56.19
C ASP A 64 33.58 4.00 -57.64
N GLU A 65 32.80 5.07 -57.87
CA GLU A 65 32.49 5.57 -59.21
C GLU A 65 33.75 6.00 -60.00
N TYR A 66 34.69 6.70 -59.35
CA TYR A 66 35.94 7.12 -60.00
C TYR A 66 36.94 5.98 -60.18
N LEU A 67 36.93 5.00 -59.27
CA LEU A 67 37.78 3.83 -59.39
C LEU A 67 37.30 2.88 -60.48
N GLY A 68 36.00 2.78 -60.76
CA GLY A 68 35.43 2.10 -61.94
C GLY A 68 36.26 0.90 -62.44
N THR A 69 36.93 1.07 -63.59
CA THR A 69 37.94 0.13 -64.14
C THR A 69 39.40 0.63 -64.02
N GLY A 70 39.61 1.79 -63.39
CA GLY A 70 40.92 2.41 -63.19
C GLY A 70 41.70 1.82 -62.02
N ASN A 71 43.03 1.94 -62.06
CA ASN A 71 43.92 1.43 -61.01
C ASN A 71 44.74 2.57 -60.34
N ASP A 72 44.09 3.70 -60.06
CA ASP A 72 44.74 4.84 -59.41
C ASP A 72 45.06 4.50 -57.94
N ILE A 73 46.36 4.45 -57.64
CA ILE A 73 46.88 4.05 -56.33
C ILE A 73 46.43 5.02 -55.24
N THR A 74 46.46 6.32 -55.50
CA THR A 74 46.18 7.38 -54.52
C THR A 74 44.69 7.44 -54.16
N LEU A 75 43.79 7.16 -55.11
CA LEU A 75 42.36 6.96 -54.87
C LEU A 75 42.07 5.65 -54.11
N ARG A 76 42.79 4.56 -54.40
CA ARG A 76 42.64 3.29 -53.65
C ARG A 76 43.07 3.43 -52.18
N VAL A 77 44.14 4.19 -51.91
CA VAL A 77 44.55 4.53 -50.54
C VAL A 77 43.45 5.32 -49.84
N LEU A 78 42.87 6.32 -50.51
CA LEU A 78 41.76 7.09 -49.97
C LEU A 78 40.51 6.23 -49.72
N ARG A 79 40.21 5.25 -50.59
CA ARG A 79 39.13 4.28 -50.36
C ARG A 79 39.34 3.48 -49.08
N ALA A 80 40.56 3.01 -48.81
CA ALA A 80 40.87 2.32 -47.56
C ALA A 80 40.61 3.22 -46.34
N GLN A 81 40.93 4.52 -46.42
CA GLN A 81 40.63 5.50 -45.37
C GLN A 81 39.12 5.74 -45.20
N ILE A 82 38.38 5.85 -46.30
CA ILE A 82 36.92 6.01 -46.29
C ILE A 82 36.26 4.78 -45.65
N ARG A 83 36.66 3.57 -46.04
CA ARG A 83 36.17 2.31 -45.44
C ARG A 83 36.50 2.21 -43.95
N SER A 84 37.72 2.59 -43.57
CA SER A 84 38.11 2.68 -42.16
C SER A 84 37.29 3.71 -41.38
N ALA A 85 36.94 4.85 -41.98
CA ALA A 85 36.09 5.86 -41.34
C ALA A 85 34.62 5.40 -41.26
N ALA A 86 34.18 4.57 -42.20
CA ALA A 86 32.89 3.89 -42.18
C ALA A 86 32.84 2.68 -41.23
N THR A 87 33.90 2.40 -40.47
CA THR A 87 34.07 1.22 -39.61
C THR A 87 34.03 -0.13 -40.34
N ASP A 88 34.14 -0.15 -41.67
CA ASP A 88 34.32 -1.37 -42.46
C ASP A 88 35.81 -1.76 -42.50
N HIS A 89 36.30 -2.20 -41.35
CA HIS A 89 37.70 -2.56 -41.15
C HIS A 89 38.11 -3.85 -41.89
N VAL A 90 37.14 -4.69 -42.27
CA VAL A 90 37.38 -5.91 -43.07
C VAL A 90 37.73 -5.55 -44.51
N ALA A 91 36.94 -4.69 -45.16
CA ALA A 91 37.24 -4.25 -46.52
C ALA A 91 38.44 -3.30 -46.57
N ALA A 92 38.61 -2.44 -45.55
CA ALA A 92 39.78 -1.57 -45.44
C ALA A 92 41.08 -2.37 -45.33
N GLU A 93 41.11 -3.44 -44.54
CA GLU A 93 42.29 -4.32 -44.45
C GLU A 93 42.59 -5.04 -45.76
N LYS A 94 41.55 -5.48 -46.49
CA LYS A 94 41.74 -6.06 -47.83
C LYS A 94 42.43 -5.06 -48.77
N ASP A 95 41.99 -3.80 -48.76
CA ASP A 95 42.64 -2.75 -49.54
C ASP A 95 44.09 -2.51 -49.09
N VAL A 96 44.37 -2.46 -47.78
CA VAL A 96 45.73 -2.34 -47.23
C VAL A 96 46.63 -3.47 -47.73
N ARG A 97 46.17 -4.73 -47.66
CA ARG A 97 46.94 -5.90 -48.07
C ARG A 97 47.28 -5.89 -49.56
N GLU A 98 46.34 -5.49 -50.41
CA GLU A 98 46.58 -5.39 -51.85
C GLU A 98 47.49 -4.21 -52.22
N LEU A 99 47.35 -3.07 -51.54
CA LEU A 99 48.17 -1.89 -51.83
C LEU A 99 49.62 -2.02 -51.37
N ARG A 100 49.88 -2.81 -50.31
CA ARG A 100 51.25 -3.12 -49.85
C ARG A 100 52.09 -3.90 -50.87
N LYS A 101 51.48 -4.49 -51.89
CA LYS A 101 52.18 -5.19 -53.00
C LYS A 101 52.71 -4.25 -54.07
N VAL A 102 52.34 -2.97 -54.03
CA VAL A 102 52.68 -1.95 -55.04
C VAL A 102 53.67 -0.93 -54.44
N LYS A 103 54.46 -0.26 -55.28
CA LYS A 103 55.39 0.78 -54.83
C LYS A 103 54.61 2.04 -54.43
N LEU A 104 54.61 2.37 -53.14
CA LEU A 104 53.89 3.51 -52.56
C LEU A 104 54.84 4.63 -52.12
N THR A 105 54.37 5.87 -52.14
CA THR A 105 55.07 7.01 -51.53
C THR A 105 55.08 6.92 -50.00
N GLU A 106 56.00 7.61 -49.32
CA GLU A 106 56.05 7.67 -47.85
C GLU A 106 54.71 8.16 -47.24
N LEU A 107 54.04 9.12 -47.89
CA LEU A 107 52.75 9.63 -47.42
C LEU A 107 51.62 8.59 -47.55
N GLU A 108 51.61 7.80 -48.61
CA GLU A 108 50.63 6.73 -48.82
C GLU A 108 50.87 5.57 -47.86
N GLN A 109 52.14 5.21 -47.60
CA GLN A 109 52.52 4.22 -46.59
C GLN A 109 52.06 4.66 -45.19
N ALA A 110 52.24 5.93 -44.85
CA ALA A 110 51.77 6.48 -43.57
C ALA A 110 50.25 6.35 -43.37
N ARG A 111 49.47 6.70 -44.41
CA ARG A 111 48.01 6.63 -44.39
C ARG A 111 47.51 5.18 -44.28
N LEU A 112 48.11 4.24 -45.00
CA LEU A 112 47.72 2.83 -44.92
C LEU A 112 48.12 2.18 -43.60
N ALA A 113 49.29 2.52 -43.04
CA ALA A 113 49.70 2.03 -41.72
C ALA A 113 48.72 2.49 -40.62
N ARG A 114 48.27 3.75 -40.67
CA ARG A 114 47.21 4.25 -39.77
C ARG A 114 45.89 3.48 -39.91
N VAL A 115 45.45 3.18 -41.15
CA VAL A 115 44.24 2.37 -41.39
C VAL A 115 44.41 0.93 -40.88
N ALA A 116 45.58 0.32 -41.13
CA ALA A 116 45.91 -1.01 -40.64
C ALA A 116 45.89 -1.06 -39.11
N ALA A 117 46.40 -0.02 -38.45
CA ALA A 117 46.37 0.09 -37.00
C ALA A 117 44.93 0.13 -36.45
N LEU A 118 44.07 0.95 -37.05
CA LEU A 118 42.66 1.05 -36.62
C LEU A 118 41.91 -0.27 -36.86
N ALA A 119 42.16 -0.94 -37.98
CA ALA A 119 41.58 -2.26 -38.27
C ALA A 119 42.09 -3.36 -37.32
N ALA A 120 43.38 -3.37 -36.99
CA ALA A 120 43.96 -4.28 -36.01
C ALA A 120 43.42 -4.00 -34.59
N ALA A 121 43.26 -2.72 -34.23
CA ALA A 121 42.67 -2.30 -32.96
C ALA A 121 41.22 -2.73 -32.81
N ASP A 122 40.45 -2.77 -33.89
CA ASP A 122 39.06 -3.25 -33.92
C ASP A 122 38.95 -4.77 -33.71
N ARG A 123 39.96 -5.51 -34.17
CA ARG A 123 40.12 -6.96 -33.93
C ARG A 123 40.86 -7.31 -32.64
N TYR A 124 41.13 -6.34 -31.77
CA TYR A 124 41.83 -6.54 -30.50
C TYR A 124 43.29 -7.02 -30.65
N ASP A 125 43.90 -6.85 -31.82
CA ASP A 125 45.32 -7.13 -32.09
C ASP A 125 46.17 -5.89 -31.80
N TYR A 126 46.30 -5.60 -30.50
CA TYR A 126 46.98 -4.40 -30.00
C TYR A 126 48.47 -4.33 -30.33
N PRO A 127 49.26 -5.42 -30.25
CA PRO A 127 50.66 -5.40 -30.67
C PRO A 127 50.82 -4.97 -32.13
N THR A 128 49.98 -5.49 -33.03
CA THR A 128 49.97 -5.07 -34.43
C THR A 128 49.51 -3.63 -34.58
N ALA A 129 48.46 -3.22 -33.86
CA ALA A 129 47.98 -1.83 -33.91
C ALA A 129 49.05 -0.82 -33.46
N GLU A 130 49.80 -1.12 -32.40
CA GLU A 130 50.92 -0.27 -31.93
C GLU A 130 52.04 -0.21 -32.96
N SER A 131 52.45 -1.36 -33.48
CA SER A 131 53.50 -1.45 -34.51
C SER A 131 53.13 -0.66 -35.77
N GLU A 132 51.86 -0.72 -36.18
CA GLU A 132 51.33 0.00 -37.33
C GLU A 132 51.17 1.51 -37.07
N LEU A 133 50.84 1.95 -35.85
CA LEU A 133 50.88 3.37 -35.48
C LEU A 133 52.32 3.90 -35.44
N ASP A 134 53.27 3.12 -34.93
CA ASP A 134 54.69 3.46 -34.97
C ASP A 134 55.19 3.59 -36.42
N ALA A 135 54.76 2.67 -37.30
CA ALA A 135 55.06 2.74 -38.72
C ALA A 135 54.46 3.99 -39.37
N ALA A 136 53.18 4.29 -39.11
CA ALA A 136 52.52 5.48 -39.61
C ALA A 136 53.26 6.76 -39.18
N GLU A 137 53.66 6.84 -37.92
CA GLU A 137 54.42 7.97 -37.37
C GLU A 137 55.77 8.16 -38.08
N ARG A 138 56.54 7.09 -38.27
CA ARG A 138 57.82 7.13 -38.99
C ARG A 138 57.64 7.62 -40.42
N HIS A 139 56.66 7.09 -41.13
CA HIS A 139 56.39 7.46 -42.52
C HIS A 139 55.88 8.91 -42.65
N PHE A 140 55.04 9.41 -41.73
CA PHE A 140 54.62 10.82 -41.72
C PHE A 140 55.80 11.77 -41.49
N ARG A 141 56.75 11.41 -40.61
CA ARG A 141 57.98 12.20 -40.40
C ARG A 141 58.86 12.23 -41.66
N ARG A 142 59.09 11.08 -42.29
CA ARG A 142 59.88 10.99 -43.54
C ARG A 142 59.23 11.71 -44.71
N ALA A 143 57.91 11.73 -44.77
CA ALA A 143 57.14 12.50 -45.75
C ALA A 143 57.14 14.01 -45.48
N GLY A 144 57.69 14.49 -44.35
CA GLY A 144 57.71 15.90 -43.98
C GLY A 144 56.33 16.48 -43.65
N ARG A 145 55.42 15.66 -43.08
CA ARG A 145 54.02 16.04 -42.78
C ARG A 145 53.71 15.95 -41.27
N PRO A 146 54.30 16.83 -40.43
CA PRO A 146 54.16 16.76 -38.97
C PRO A 146 52.74 17.02 -38.46
N GLU A 147 51.88 17.69 -39.25
CA GLU A 147 50.49 17.97 -38.89
C GLU A 147 49.63 16.71 -38.69
N HIS A 148 50.06 15.55 -39.20
CA HIS A 148 49.37 14.29 -39.01
C HIS A 148 49.77 13.53 -37.73
N LEU A 149 50.83 13.98 -37.03
CA LEU A 149 51.31 13.34 -35.80
C LEU A 149 50.31 13.49 -34.64
N GLU A 150 49.56 14.60 -34.62
CA GLU A 150 48.50 14.80 -33.62
C GLU A 150 47.39 13.74 -33.76
N HIS A 151 47.01 13.40 -34.99
CA HIS A 151 46.02 12.34 -35.25
C HIS A 151 46.52 10.98 -34.79
N ILE A 152 47.80 10.66 -34.98
CA ILE A 152 48.42 9.43 -34.45
C ILE A 152 48.40 9.43 -32.92
N GLY A 153 48.68 10.56 -32.28
CA GLY A 153 48.56 10.72 -30.83
C GLY A 153 47.14 10.43 -30.33
N ARG A 154 46.11 10.94 -31.02
CA ARG A 154 44.70 10.66 -30.72
C ARG A 154 44.34 9.18 -30.89
N ASP A 155 44.83 8.53 -31.94
CA ASP A 155 44.58 7.11 -32.19
C ASP A 155 45.27 6.21 -31.15
N ARG A 156 46.48 6.56 -30.70
CA ARG A 156 47.16 5.88 -29.57
C ARG A 156 46.36 6.00 -28.28
N VAL A 157 45.81 7.19 -27.99
CA VAL A 157 44.93 7.39 -26.83
C VAL A 157 43.69 6.52 -26.92
N LEU A 158 43.07 6.42 -28.10
CA LEU A 158 41.93 5.51 -28.32
C LEU A 158 42.34 4.04 -28.15
N LEU A 159 43.54 3.65 -28.58
CA LEU A 159 44.09 2.32 -28.42
C LEU A 159 44.30 1.98 -26.94
N ASP A 160 44.83 2.89 -26.14
CA ASP A 160 45.02 2.73 -24.68
C ASP A 160 43.69 2.59 -23.94
N VAL A 161 42.68 3.37 -24.35
CA VAL A 161 41.31 3.25 -23.84
C VAL A 161 40.76 1.85 -24.16
N ARG A 162 40.97 1.35 -25.39
CA ARG A 162 40.57 -0.01 -25.80
C ARG A 162 41.37 -1.12 -25.08
N ARG A 163 42.63 -0.87 -24.69
CA ARG A 163 43.56 -1.86 -24.10
C ARG A 163 43.30 -2.18 -22.62
N GLY A 164 42.57 -1.32 -21.90
CA GLY A 164 42.19 -1.63 -20.51
C GLY A 164 43.35 -1.65 -19.48
N THR A 165 44.60 -1.32 -19.85
CA THR A 165 45.78 -1.45 -18.96
C THR A 165 46.35 -0.09 -18.49
N ARG A 166 47.23 -0.14 -17.47
CA ARG A 166 47.64 0.94 -16.53
C ARG A 166 47.80 2.33 -17.13
N VAL A 167 46.93 3.26 -16.73
CA VAL A 167 47.23 4.70 -16.79
C VAL A 167 48.09 5.02 -15.56
N THR A 168 49.25 5.64 -15.79
CA THR A 168 50.04 6.25 -14.71
C THR A 168 49.14 7.15 -13.87
N LYS A 169 49.23 7.09 -12.53
CA LYS A 169 48.53 8.01 -11.62
C LYS A 169 48.65 9.43 -12.20
N ILE A 170 47.55 9.97 -12.74
CA ILE A 170 47.56 11.33 -13.27
C ILE A 170 47.65 12.23 -12.04
N ASN A 171 48.86 12.68 -11.74
CA ASN A 171 49.16 13.58 -10.65
C ASN A 171 48.48 14.94 -10.93
N GLY A 172 47.58 15.35 -10.03
CA GLY A 172 47.25 16.74 -9.69
C GLY A 172 46.63 17.70 -10.72
N GLN A 173 46.66 17.44 -12.03
CA GLN A 173 46.10 18.38 -13.01
C GLN A 173 44.64 18.07 -13.38
N ALA A 174 43.80 19.11 -13.35
CA ALA A 174 42.41 19.03 -13.78
C ALA A 174 42.33 18.74 -15.29
N PRO A 175 41.46 17.81 -15.73
CA PRO A 175 41.32 17.46 -17.14
C PRO A 175 40.82 18.67 -17.95
N ARG A 176 41.42 18.90 -19.12
CA ARG A 176 41.24 20.11 -19.94
C ARG A 176 40.40 19.90 -21.20
N ASN A 177 40.12 18.65 -21.57
CA ASN A 177 39.36 18.30 -22.76
C ASN A 177 38.57 16.99 -22.55
N PRO A 178 37.49 16.73 -23.32
CA PRO A 178 36.66 15.55 -23.15
C PRO A 178 37.39 14.19 -23.17
N ALA A 179 38.51 14.08 -23.90
CA ALA A 179 39.31 12.85 -23.94
C ALA A 179 40.07 12.58 -22.63
N GLU A 180 40.59 13.63 -21.97
CA GLU A 180 41.19 13.53 -20.64
C GLU A 180 40.16 13.20 -19.56
N PHE A 181 38.94 13.75 -19.67
CA PHE A 181 37.82 13.38 -18.80
C PHE A 181 37.50 11.89 -18.91
N LEU A 182 37.40 11.34 -20.13
CA LEU A 182 37.18 9.91 -20.36
C LEU A 182 38.29 9.04 -19.76
N ARG A 183 39.56 9.40 -19.96
CA ARG A 183 40.69 8.67 -19.38
C ARG A 183 40.66 8.64 -17.85
N ARG A 184 40.32 9.78 -17.23
CA ARG A 184 40.26 9.92 -15.77
C ARG A 184 39.04 9.21 -15.20
N ALA A 185 37.89 9.27 -15.87
CA ALA A 185 36.70 8.52 -15.50
C ALA A 185 36.95 7.00 -15.57
N ALA A 186 37.60 6.52 -16.64
CA ALA A 186 37.98 5.11 -16.76
C ALA A 186 38.98 4.67 -15.67
N ALA A 187 39.91 5.54 -15.25
CA ALA A 187 40.82 5.26 -14.14
C ALA A 187 40.08 5.17 -12.80
N LEU A 188 39.19 6.12 -12.51
CA LEU A 188 38.34 6.09 -11.31
C LEU A 188 37.42 4.85 -11.29
N ARG A 189 36.87 4.47 -12.44
CA ARG A 189 36.06 3.24 -12.59
C ARG A 189 36.86 1.98 -12.27
N ARG A 190 38.15 1.90 -12.60
CA ARG A 190 39.03 0.78 -12.21
C ARG A 190 39.34 0.75 -10.71
N GLU A 191 39.31 1.91 -10.06
CA GLU A 191 39.44 2.04 -8.61
C GLU A 191 38.09 1.85 -7.88
N VAL A 192 37.02 1.46 -8.59
CA VAL A 192 35.65 1.27 -8.04
C VAL A 192 35.04 2.60 -7.53
N ARG A 193 35.60 3.75 -7.93
CA ARG A 193 35.15 5.10 -7.55
C ARG A 193 34.12 5.63 -8.54
N TYR A 194 33.02 4.91 -8.69
CA TYR A 194 32.02 5.14 -9.75
C TYR A 194 31.30 6.49 -9.63
N GLU A 195 31.00 6.94 -8.41
CA GLU A 195 30.32 8.23 -8.19
C GLU A 195 31.20 9.42 -8.58
N GLU A 196 32.49 9.37 -8.23
CA GLU A 196 33.45 10.39 -8.64
C GLU A 196 33.65 10.41 -10.16
N ALA A 197 33.70 9.22 -10.79
CA ALA A 197 33.75 9.10 -12.24
C ALA A 197 32.49 9.68 -12.90
N LEU A 198 31.30 9.40 -12.34
CA LEU A 198 30.03 9.91 -12.84
C LEU A 198 29.93 11.43 -12.69
N ALA A 199 30.32 11.98 -11.53
CA ALA A 199 30.38 13.41 -11.29
C ALA A 199 31.36 14.10 -12.25
N LEU A 200 32.51 13.47 -12.50
CA LEU A 200 33.51 13.95 -13.44
C LEU A 200 32.98 13.98 -14.88
N MET A 201 32.32 12.92 -15.32
CA MET A 201 31.73 12.85 -16.67
C MET A 201 30.53 13.78 -16.84
N THR A 202 29.75 14.02 -15.78
CA THR A 202 28.67 15.01 -15.77
C THR A 202 29.23 16.44 -15.91
N ARG A 203 30.38 16.72 -15.27
CA ARG A 203 31.11 17.99 -15.46
C ARG A 203 31.64 18.14 -16.88
N CYS A 204 32.09 17.06 -17.52
CA CYS A 204 32.51 17.08 -18.92
C CYS A 204 31.37 17.57 -19.84
N LEU A 205 30.18 17.00 -19.69
CA LEU A 205 29.00 17.36 -20.50
C LEU A 205 28.53 18.80 -20.28
N THR A 206 28.59 19.29 -19.04
CA THR A 206 28.14 20.65 -18.71
C THR A 206 29.17 21.71 -19.09
N SER A 207 30.45 21.33 -19.22
CA SER A 207 31.54 22.28 -19.48
C SER A 207 32.02 22.31 -20.94
N TYR A 208 31.72 21.30 -21.75
CA TYR A 208 32.25 21.17 -23.12
C TYR A 208 31.21 20.70 -24.12
N GLN A 209 31.28 21.21 -25.36
CA GLN A 209 30.57 20.62 -26.50
C GLN A 209 31.29 19.35 -26.96
N ILE A 210 30.57 18.24 -27.06
CA ILE A 210 31.15 16.94 -27.41
C ILE A 210 31.20 16.75 -28.94
N GLU A 211 32.43 16.68 -29.47
CA GLU A 211 32.71 16.37 -30.87
C GLU A 211 32.08 15.04 -31.30
N ALA A 212 31.68 14.93 -32.58
CA ALA A 212 31.00 13.75 -33.10
C ALA A 212 31.81 12.45 -32.90
N ALA A 213 33.15 12.51 -33.02
CA ALA A 213 34.04 11.38 -32.84
C ALA A 213 34.10 10.85 -31.39
N LEU A 214 33.81 11.70 -30.39
CA LEU A 214 33.85 11.35 -28.97
C LEU A 214 32.46 11.10 -28.37
N ARG A 215 31.38 11.43 -29.10
CA ARG A 215 30.01 11.36 -28.63
C ARG A 215 29.60 9.96 -28.17
N TYR A 216 29.96 8.93 -28.94
CA TYR A 216 29.72 7.55 -28.55
C TYR A 216 30.46 7.20 -27.25
N ALA A 217 31.76 7.48 -27.17
CA ALA A 217 32.57 7.14 -26.00
C ALA A 217 32.07 7.84 -24.71
N VAL A 218 31.64 9.10 -24.81
CA VAL A 218 31.07 9.85 -23.69
C VAL A 218 29.72 9.28 -23.25
N LEU A 219 28.81 9.03 -24.20
CA LEU A 219 27.50 8.45 -23.90
C LEU A 219 27.62 7.03 -23.33
N TYR A 220 28.55 6.23 -23.86
CA TYR A 220 28.85 4.89 -23.38
C TYR A 220 29.37 4.92 -21.94
N GLU A 221 30.39 5.73 -21.64
CA GLU A 221 30.99 5.78 -20.30
C GLU A 221 29.97 6.30 -19.28
N LEU A 222 29.13 7.29 -19.63
CA LEU A 222 28.03 7.74 -18.78
C LEU A 222 26.99 6.65 -18.53
N THR A 223 26.61 5.92 -19.57
CA THR A 223 25.63 4.83 -19.46
C THR A 223 26.16 3.74 -18.53
N VAL A 224 27.42 3.34 -18.68
CA VAL A 224 28.08 2.39 -17.79
C VAL A 224 28.09 2.91 -16.35
N LEU A 225 28.52 4.15 -16.13
CA LEU A 225 28.60 4.73 -14.79
C LEU A 225 27.22 4.89 -14.13
N LEU A 226 26.17 5.20 -14.90
CA LEU A 226 24.79 5.21 -14.41
C LEU A 226 24.32 3.81 -14.02
N VAL A 227 24.67 2.76 -14.78
CA VAL A 227 24.37 1.38 -14.40
C VAL A 227 25.15 0.98 -13.13
N MET A 228 26.45 1.24 -13.06
CA MET A 228 27.29 0.93 -11.90
C MET A 228 26.84 1.66 -10.63
N THR A 229 26.28 2.86 -10.77
CA THR A 229 25.69 3.63 -9.65
C THR A 229 24.20 3.32 -9.41
N ARG A 230 23.68 2.23 -9.98
CA ARG A 230 22.30 1.73 -9.83
C ARG A 230 21.22 2.74 -10.26
N GLN A 231 21.49 3.50 -11.32
CA GLN A 231 20.58 4.47 -11.95
C GLN A 231 20.06 3.95 -13.30
N ALA A 232 19.51 2.74 -13.31
CA ALA A 232 19.08 2.05 -14.53
C ALA A 232 18.00 2.82 -15.32
N GLY A 233 17.14 3.59 -14.66
CA GLY A 233 16.16 4.45 -15.33
C GLY A 233 16.80 5.59 -16.12
N ALA A 234 17.83 6.24 -15.55
CA ALA A 234 18.59 7.29 -16.23
C ALA A 234 19.42 6.72 -17.39
N ALA A 235 20.05 5.54 -17.19
CA ALA A 235 20.73 4.81 -18.25
C ALA A 235 19.79 4.47 -19.42
N ARG A 236 18.56 4.01 -19.11
CA ARG A 236 17.53 3.72 -20.11
C ARG A 236 17.17 4.92 -20.98
N ARG A 237 17.14 6.13 -20.42
CA ARG A 237 16.87 7.38 -21.18
C ARG A 237 18.02 7.78 -22.11
N LEU A 238 19.26 7.32 -21.85
CA LEU A 238 20.40 7.57 -22.72
C LEU A 238 20.52 6.58 -23.87
N PHE A 239 19.87 5.40 -23.78
CA PHE A 239 19.96 4.37 -24.83
C PHE A 239 19.55 4.84 -26.24
N PRO A 240 18.47 5.63 -26.44
CA PRO A 240 18.14 6.13 -27.78
C PRO A 240 19.22 7.04 -28.37
N LEU A 241 19.88 7.85 -27.53
CA LEU A 241 20.96 8.75 -27.96
C LEU A 241 22.24 7.99 -28.28
N LEU A 242 22.53 6.94 -27.50
CA LEU A 242 23.66 6.05 -27.70
C LEU A 242 23.50 5.20 -28.97
N ALA A 243 22.29 4.69 -29.22
CA ALA A 243 21.88 4.03 -30.45
C ALA A 243 22.03 4.95 -31.67
N ALA A 244 21.57 6.19 -31.56
CA ALA A 244 21.69 7.19 -32.63
C ALA A 244 23.15 7.57 -32.93
N ALA A 245 24.04 7.53 -31.93
CA ALA A 245 25.44 7.89 -32.08
C ALA A 245 26.31 6.79 -32.72
N ALA A 246 25.84 5.54 -32.76
CA ALA A 246 26.64 4.38 -33.19
C ALA A 246 25.98 3.49 -34.25
N GLY A 247 24.72 3.73 -34.58
CA GLY A 247 23.92 2.87 -35.46
C GLY A 247 23.28 1.68 -34.72
N PRO A 248 22.19 1.11 -35.26
CA PRO A 248 21.38 0.09 -34.56
C PRO A 248 22.13 -1.22 -34.24
N GLU A 249 23.19 -1.56 -34.97
CA GLU A 249 23.99 -2.77 -34.74
C GLU A 249 24.90 -2.68 -33.50
N VAL A 250 25.21 -1.47 -33.02
CA VAL A 250 26.10 -1.25 -31.85
C VAL A 250 25.34 -1.37 -30.52
N ILE A 251 24.00 -1.34 -30.54
CA ILE A 251 23.16 -1.63 -29.35
C ILE A 251 23.46 -3.04 -28.82
N ALA A 252 23.78 -3.99 -29.71
CA ALA A 252 24.20 -5.35 -29.35
C ALA A 252 25.61 -5.42 -28.72
N GLN A 253 26.36 -4.31 -28.72
CA GLN A 253 27.74 -4.19 -28.23
C GLN A 253 27.87 -3.28 -26.99
N LEU A 254 26.75 -2.84 -26.41
CA LEU A 254 26.76 -2.04 -25.19
C LEU A 254 27.04 -2.89 -23.94
N PRO A 255 27.60 -2.30 -22.87
CA PRO A 255 27.92 -3.01 -21.66
C PRO A 255 26.74 -3.08 -20.74
N ASP A 256 26.36 -4.32 -20.45
CA ASP A 256 25.95 -4.67 -19.10
C ASP A 256 27.16 -4.48 -18.16
N ALA A 257 26.91 -4.10 -16.92
CA ALA A 257 27.89 -3.59 -15.93
C ALA A 257 29.07 -4.55 -15.58
N THR A 258 29.19 -5.69 -16.25
CA THR A 258 30.16 -6.74 -16.00
C THR A 258 31.25 -6.87 -17.08
N GLN A 259 31.34 -5.96 -18.06
CA GLN A 259 32.22 -6.14 -19.21
C GLN A 259 33.69 -5.69 -18.99
N THR A 260 34.55 -6.61 -18.55
CA THR A 260 35.99 -6.60 -18.87
C THR A 260 36.58 -8.01 -18.92
N LEU A 261 36.78 -8.59 -20.13
CA LEU A 261 37.87 -9.48 -20.61
C LEU A 261 37.38 -10.48 -21.71
N ARG A 262 38.28 -10.93 -22.58
CA ARG A 262 37.97 -11.46 -23.93
C ARG A 262 37.14 -12.77 -24.04
N PRO A 263 37.19 -13.74 -23.11
CA PRO A 263 36.26 -14.90 -23.08
C PRO A 263 34.82 -14.50 -22.72
N GLU A 264 34.67 -13.34 -22.09
CA GLU A 264 33.44 -12.88 -21.45
C GLU A 264 32.49 -12.23 -22.44
N ARG A 265 32.97 -11.85 -23.65
CA ARG A 265 32.11 -11.40 -24.75
C ARG A 265 31.28 -12.53 -25.35
N ARG A 266 31.89 -13.72 -25.52
CA ARG A 266 31.15 -14.92 -25.94
C ARG A 266 30.11 -15.27 -24.89
N LEU A 267 30.49 -15.28 -23.61
CA LEU A 267 29.58 -15.53 -22.50
C LEU A 267 28.48 -14.47 -22.39
N SER A 268 28.79 -13.18 -22.54
CA SER A 268 27.79 -12.11 -22.56
C SER A 268 26.80 -12.27 -23.70
N HIS A 269 27.27 -12.69 -24.88
CA HIS A 269 26.39 -13.00 -25.99
C HIS A 269 25.52 -14.23 -25.71
N VAL A 270 26.07 -15.27 -25.10
CA VAL A 270 25.31 -16.46 -24.64
C VAL A 270 24.24 -16.05 -23.63
N ARG A 271 24.56 -15.20 -22.63
CA ARG A 271 23.59 -14.65 -21.67
C ARG A 271 22.48 -13.86 -22.34
N ARG A 272 22.79 -13.09 -23.39
CA ARG A 272 21.79 -12.40 -24.21
C ARG A 272 20.88 -13.39 -24.95
N LEU A 273 21.44 -14.42 -25.57
CA LEU A 273 20.66 -15.48 -26.22
C LEU A 273 19.74 -16.20 -25.20
N ILE A 274 20.21 -16.41 -23.97
CA ILE A 274 19.38 -16.95 -22.88
C ILE A 274 18.21 -16.00 -22.57
N ALA A 275 18.47 -14.69 -22.45
CA ALA A 275 17.45 -13.68 -22.21
C ALA A 275 16.43 -13.55 -23.36
N GLU A 276 16.88 -13.72 -24.60
CA GLU A 276 16.05 -13.76 -25.82
C GLU A 276 15.34 -15.13 -26.01
N HIS A 277 15.53 -16.07 -25.07
CA HIS A 277 14.99 -17.43 -25.11
C HIS A 277 15.49 -18.30 -26.29
N GLU A 278 16.62 -17.96 -26.90
CA GLU A 278 17.29 -18.71 -27.97
C GLU A 278 18.24 -19.80 -27.41
N LEU A 279 17.70 -20.70 -26.58
CA LEU A 279 18.50 -21.60 -25.73
C LEU A 279 19.42 -22.56 -26.50
N LEU A 280 18.99 -23.08 -27.66
CA LEU A 280 19.80 -23.98 -28.49
C LEU A 280 21.06 -23.30 -29.06
N LYS A 281 20.92 -22.03 -29.47
CA LYS A 281 22.07 -21.24 -29.95
C LYS A 281 23.00 -20.88 -28.79
N ALA A 282 22.43 -20.53 -27.63
CA ALA A 282 23.18 -20.27 -26.41
C ALA A 282 24.05 -21.49 -26.02
N GLU A 283 23.47 -22.69 -26.03
CA GLU A 283 24.17 -23.95 -25.73
C GLU A 283 25.30 -24.25 -26.73
N GLY A 284 25.02 -24.11 -28.03
CA GLY A 284 26.04 -24.29 -29.08
C GLY A 284 27.20 -23.29 -29.00
N MET A 285 26.98 -22.12 -28.40
CA MET A 285 27.98 -21.05 -28.28
C MET A 285 28.70 -21.00 -26.92
N LEU A 286 28.21 -21.67 -25.88
CA LEU A 286 28.82 -21.64 -24.54
C LEU A 286 30.24 -22.22 -24.55
N GLY A 287 30.43 -23.38 -25.20
CA GLY A 287 31.69 -24.12 -25.26
C GLY A 287 32.21 -24.56 -23.88
N GLU A 288 33.40 -25.16 -23.83
CA GLU A 288 34.05 -25.55 -22.58
C GLU A 288 34.69 -24.35 -21.86
N GLY A 289 34.63 -24.35 -20.52
CA GLY A 289 35.25 -23.33 -19.69
C GLY A 289 35.17 -23.65 -18.20
N ASN A 290 35.91 -22.90 -17.38
CA ASN A 290 36.02 -23.13 -15.93
C ASN A 290 36.22 -21.82 -15.14
N SER A 291 35.87 -20.67 -15.73
CA SER A 291 35.94 -19.38 -15.02
C SER A 291 34.66 -19.16 -14.20
N PRO A 292 34.69 -18.31 -13.14
CA PRO A 292 33.48 -17.99 -12.38
C PRO A 292 32.34 -17.45 -13.25
N LEU A 293 32.65 -16.62 -14.26
CA LEU A 293 31.66 -16.11 -15.21
C LEU A 293 31.15 -17.19 -16.17
N TRP A 294 31.99 -18.14 -16.57
CA TRP A 294 31.56 -19.29 -17.37
C TRP A 294 30.57 -20.14 -16.56
N HIS A 295 30.88 -20.45 -15.29
CA HIS A 295 29.97 -21.17 -14.41
C HIS A 295 28.65 -20.42 -14.19
N LEU A 296 28.70 -19.09 -13.97
CA LEU A 296 27.49 -18.27 -13.89
C LEU A 296 26.63 -18.40 -15.17
N THR A 297 27.25 -18.32 -16.34
CA THR A 297 26.55 -18.39 -17.63
C THR A 297 26.00 -19.79 -17.92
N ALA A 298 26.77 -20.84 -17.61
CA ALA A 298 26.35 -22.24 -17.73
C ALA A 298 25.18 -22.53 -16.79
N ALA A 299 25.20 -21.97 -15.58
CA ALA A 299 24.12 -22.08 -14.61
C ALA A 299 22.84 -21.38 -15.10
N GLU A 300 22.94 -20.16 -15.64
CA GLU A 300 21.80 -19.44 -16.22
C GLU A 300 21.17 -20.20 -17.40
N LEU A 301 21.99 -20.83 -18.26
CA LEU A 301 21.50 -21.68 -19.35
C LEU A 301 20.78 -22.92 -18.83
N ALA A 302 21.40 -23.63 -17.89
CA ALA A 302 20.82 -24.82 -17.27
C ALA A 302 19.49 -24.49 -16.57
N TYR A 303 19.43 -23.35 -15.86
CA TYR A 303 18.21 -22.85 -15.23
C TYR A 303 17.12 -22.56 -16.26
N ALA A 304 17.45 -21.85 -17.35
CA ALA A 304 16.50 -21.54 -18.43
C ALA A 304 15.94 -22.79 -19.13
N GLN A 305 16.71 -23.89 -19.15
CA GLN A 305 16.29 -25.19 -19.67
C GLN A 305 15.55 -26.06 -18.63
N GLY A 306 15.35 -25.57 -17.41
CA GLY A 306 14.69 -26.32 -16.32
C GLY A 306 15.58 -27.36 -15.63
N ARG A 307 16.89 -27.37 -15.90
CA ARG A 307 17.89 -28.27 -15.27
C ARG A 307 18.38 -27.69 -13.93
N LEU A 308 17.47 -27.59 -12.95
CA LEU A 308 17.72 -26.84 -11.70
C LEU A 308 18.88 -27.40 -10.87
N GLU A 309 19.06 -28.71 -10.77
CA GLU A 309 20.19 -29.32 -10.03
C GLU A 309 21.55 -28.96 -10.64
N GLN A 310 21.65 -28.98 -11.97
CA GLN A 310 22.88 -28.60 -12.69
C GLN A 310 23.13 -27.09 -12.57
N ALA A 311 22.06 -26.28 -12.61
CA ALA A 311 22.16 -24.84 -12.39
C ALA A 311 22.69 -24.51 -10.99
N ALA A 312 22.16 -25.18 -9.95
CA ALA A 312 22.57 -24.98 -8.57
C ALA A 312 24.08 -25.29 -8.37
N LEU A 313 24.56 -26.42 -8.92
CA LEU A 313 25.97 -26.79 -8.85
C LEU A 313 26.88 -25.71 -9.45
N HIS A 314 26.55 -25.21 -10.64
CA HIS A 314 27.35 -24.18 -11.30
C HIS A 314 27.25 -22.81 -10.61
N PHE A 315 26.08 -22.41 -10.10
CA PHE A 315 25.96 -21.18 -9.32
C PHE A 315 26.76 -21.25 -8.02
N GLU A 316 26.82 -22.40 -7.34
CA GLU A 316 27.63 -22.57 -6.14
C GLU A 316 29.14 -22.44 -6.41
N VAL A 317 29.61 -22.95 -7.55
CA VAL A 317 31.01 -22.73 -7.98
C VAL A 317 31.25 -21.25 -8.29
N ALA A 318 30.30 -20.58 -8.97
CA ALA A 318 30.41 -19.15 -9.28
C ALA A 318 30.36 -18.26 -8.03
N SER A 319 29.60 -18.63 -6.99
CA SER A 319 29.51 -17.86 -5.74
C SER A 319 30.77 -17.92 -4.89
N ARG A 320 31.67 -18.87 -5.13
CA ARG A 320 32.97 -18.95 -4.45
C ARG A 320 34.03 -18.08 -5.13
N SER A 321 33.63 -17.17 -6.02
CA SER A 321 34.55 -16.24 -6.67
C SER A 321 35.14 -15.23 -5.69
N GLY A 322 36.33 -14.72 -5.97
CA GLY A 322 36.93 -13.60 -5.25
C GLY A 322 36.32 -12.23 -5.62
N HIS A 323 35.25 -12.18 -6.43
CA HIS A 323 34.63 -10.95 -6.92
C HIS A 323 33.27 -10.72 -6.25
N ALA A 324 33.16 -9.69 -5.41
CA ALA A 324 31.96 -9.44 -4.60
C ALA A 324 30.67 -9.34 -5.43
N GLU A 325 30.68 -8.60 -6.55
CA GLU A 325 29.50 -8.44 -7.41
C GLU A 325 29.06 -9.75 -8.08
N LEU A 326 30.01 -10.53 -8.59
CA LEU A 326 29.73 -11.82 -9.23
C LEU A 326 29.23 -12.83 -8.19
N THR A 327 29.86 -12.85 -7.01
CA THR A 327 29.44 -13.68 -5.90
C THR A 327 28.02 -13.34 -5.43
N ALA A 328 27.71 -12.05 -5.24
CA ALA A 328 26.37 -11.62 -4.87
C ALA A 328 25.33 -12.03 -5.91
N LEU A 329 25.61 -11.84 -7.21
CA LEU A 329 24.72 -12.24 -8.29
C LEU A 329 24.53 -13.77 -8.35
N ALA A 330 25.61 -14.54 -8.23
CA ALA A 330 25.57 -16.00 -8.24
C ALA A 330 24.73 -16.53 -7.05
N LEU A 331 24.93 -16.00 -5.85
CA LEU A 331 24.13 -16.35 -4.67
C LEU A 331 22.65 -16.00 -4.86
N ARG A 332 22.35 -14.84 -5.46
CA ARG A 332 20.97 -14.44 -5.73
C ARG A 332 20.27 -15.41 -6.68
N LYS A 333 20.96 -15.79 -7.77
CA LYS A 333 20.48 -16.78 -8.75
C LYS A 333 20.42 -18.20 -8.19
N LEU A 334 21.33 -18.56 -7.28
CA LEU A 334 21.28 -19.80 -6.54
C LEU A 334 20.04 -19.86 -5.65
N GLY A 335 19.73 -18.77 -4.94
CA GLY A 335 18.49 -18.63 -4.17
C GLY A 335 17.25 -18.76 -5.05
N ASP A 336 17.23 -18.11 -6.22
CA ASP A 336 16.16 -18.26 -7.21
C ASP A 336 15.98 -19.74 -7.64
N THR A 337 17.09 -20.45 -7.87
CA THR A 337 17.09 -21.85 -8.28
C THR A 337 16.53 -22.76 -7.19
N PHE A 338 16.93 -22.56 -5.93
CA PHE A 338 16.40 -23.33 -4.81
C PHE A 338 14.92 -23.06 -4.57
N ALA A 339 14.47 -21.81 -4.70
CA ALA A 339 13.06 -21.46 -4.57
C ALA A 339 12.20 -22.15 -5.63
N ASP A 340 12.67 -22.18 -6.88
CA ASP A 340 11.97 -22.85 -7.98
C ASP A 340 12.01 -24.38 -7.88
N ALA A 341 13.03 -24.94 -7.21
CA ALA A 341 13.11 -26.34 -6.83
C ALA A 341 12.24 -26.70 -5.59
N GLY A 342 11.69 -25.71 -4.88
CA GLY A 342 10.84 -25.90 -3.70
C GLY A 342 11.56 -25.88 -2.35
N HIS A 343 12.83 -25.45 -2.31
CA HIS A 343 13.65 -25.34 -1.10
C HIS A 343 13.70 -23.90 -0.59
N GLU A 344 12.62 -23.44 0.05
CA GLU A 344 12.48 -22.04 0.50
C GLU A 344 13.54 -21.59 1.51
N ASP A 345 13.85 -22.41 2.53
CA ASP A 345 14.78 -22.01 3.59
C ASP A 345 16.21 -21.80 3.05
N LEU A 346 16.66 -22.68 2.16
CA LEU A 346 17.95 -22.54 1.47
C LEU A 346 17.94 -21.31 0.56
N ALA A 347 16.83 -21.06 -0.14
CA ALA A 347 16.71 -19.88 -0.99
C ALA A 347 16.87 -18.58 -0.18
N ALA A 348 16.19 -18.48 0.97
CA ALA A 348 16.28 -17.33 1.86
C ALA A 348 17.71 -17.10 2.37
N GLN A 349 18.42 -18.16 2.78
CA GLN A 349 19.82 -18.06 3.22
C GLN A 349 20.72 -17.46 2.13
N HIS A 350 20.56 -17.90 0.88
CA HIS A 350 21.37 -17.40 -0.22
C HIS A 350 21.04 -15.96 -0.62
N TRP A 351 19.76 -15.56 -0.59
CA TRP A 351 19.38 -14.16 -0.82
C TRP A 351 19.89 -13.25 0.30
N ALA A 352 19.82 -13.68 1.56
CA ALA A 352 20.35 -12.93 2.70
C ALA A 352 21.87 -12.74 2.61
N GLU A 353 22.59 -13.80 2.23
CA GLU A 353 24.05 -13.72 2.02
C GLU A 353 24.41 -12.80 0.85
N SER A 354 23.67 -12.90 -0.27
CA SER A 354 23.82 -12.00 -1.42
C SER A 354 23.66 -10.53 -1.00
N HIS A 355 22.58 -10.23 -0.26
CA HIS A 355 22.31 -8.90 0.25
C HIS A 355 23.46 -8.39 1.15
N ARG A 356 23.93 -9.21 2.10
CA ARG A 356 25.03 -8.85 3.01
C ARG A 356 26.34 -8.52 2.26
N ILE A 357 26.65 -9.25 1.19
CA ILE A 357 27.83 -8.97 0.35
C ILE A 357 27.68 -7.63 -0.39
N GLU A 358 26.48 -7.34 -0.90
CA GLU A 358 26.19 -6.04 -1.51
C GLU A 358 26.27 -4.91 -0.48
N GLU A 359 25.75 -5.10 0.75
CA GLU A 359 25.86 -4.12 1.84
C GLU A 359 27.32 -3.79 2.17
N ASN A 360 28.16 -4.81 2.41
CA ASN A 360 29.58 -4.65 2.76
C ASN A 360 30.40 -3.99 1.64
N SER A 361 29.99 -4.18 0.37
CA SER A 361 30.66 -3.55 -0.78
C SER A 361 30.41 -2.03 -0.85
N THR A 362 29.34 -1.53 -0.20
CA THR A 362 29.05 -0.08 -0.14
C THR A 362 29.93 0.71 0.85
N ASP A 363 30.68 0.05 1.73
CA ASP A 363 31.57 0.69 2.72
C ASP A 363 32.77 1.43 2.12
N HIS A 364 33.07 1.22 0.84
CA HIS A 364 34.18 1.86 0.11
C HIS A 364 33.81 3.23 -0.52
N HIS A 365 32.66 3.82 -0.16
CA HIS A 365 32.12 5.04 -0.79
C HIS A 365 32.00 6.22 0.19
N ASP A 366 32.39 7.42 -0.24
CA ASP A 366 32.59 8.62 0.61
C ASP A 366 31.31 9.44 0.96
N GLY A 367 30.09 8.93 0.69
CA GLY A 367 28.85 9.71 0.81
C GLY A 367 27.66 9.00 1.50
N PRO A 368 27.07 9.55 2.59
CA PRO A 368 25.92 8.94 3.29
C PRO A 368 24.66 8.74 2.42
N SER A 369 24.43 9.63 1.45
CA SER A 369 23.24 9.62 0.57
C SER A 369 23.39 8.70 -0.67
N GLY A 370 24.62 8.38 -1.07
CA GLY A 370 24.94 7.38 -2.10
C GLY A 370 24.78 5.97 -1.53
N LYS A 371 25.39 5.74 -0.35
CA LYS A 371 25.28 4.48 0.39
C LYS A 371 23.82 4.08 0.69
N LEU A 372 23.00 5.00 1.20
CA LEU A 372 21.58 4.73 1.49
C LEU A 372 20.75 4.44 0.23
N ARG A 373 21.14 4.98 -0.93
CA ARG A 373 20.46 4.77 -2.21
C ARG A 373 20.81 3.42 -2.81
N MET A 374 22.07 3.00 -2.68
CA MET A 374 22.55 1.70 -3.14
C MET A 374 21.98 0.55 -2.29
N LEU A 375 21.97 0.71 -0.96
CA LEU A 375 21.38 -0.27 -0.03
C LEU A 375 19.89 -0.51 -0.31
N ARG A 376 19.14 0.55 -0.65
CA ARG A 376 17.71 0.47 -1.02
C ARG A 376 17.45 -0.09 -2.42
N ALA A 377 18.49 -0.27 -3.24
CA ALA A 377 18.40 -0.82 -4.59
C ALA A 377 18.84 -2.30 -4.66
N ALA A 378 19.45 -2.83 -3.60
CA ALA A 378 19.85 -4.24 -3.51
C ALA A 378 18.69 -5.06 -2.91
N PRO A 379 18.08 -6.00 -3.66
CA PRO A 379 16.95 -6.74 -3.13
C PRO A 379 17.37 -7.61 -1.94
N ASP A 380 16.54 -7.70 -0.92
CA ASP A 380 16.80 -8.56 0.25
C ASP A 380 16.21 -9.97 0.07
N GLU A 381 16.20 -10.76 1.15
CA GLU A 381 15.58 -12.09 1.16
C GLU A 381 14.06 -12.07 0.98
N HIS A 382 13.39 -11.01 1.42
CA HIS A 382 11.94 -10.85 1.30
C HIS A 382 11.55 -10.46 -0.12
N ASP A 383 12.31 -9.55 -0.75
CA ASP A 383 12.23 -9.28 -2.18
C ASP A 383 12.46 -10.57 -2.98
N GLY A 384 13.44 -11.38 -2.59
CA GLY A 384 13.71 -12.69 -3.17
C GLY A 384 12.50 -13.63 -3.12
N ARG A 385 11.86 -13.77 -1.95
CA ARG A 385 10.62 -14.55 -1.77
C ARG A 385 9.50 -14.04 -2.67
N VAL A 386 9.28 -12.73 -2.72
CA VAL A 386 8.22 -12.13 -3.54
C VAL A 386 8.48 -12.33 -5.03
N LEU A 387 9.70 -12.08 -5.50
CA LEU A 387 10.07 -12.28 -6.90
C LEU A 387 9.95 -13.75 -7.32
N ALA A 388 10.36 -14.69 -6.47
CA ALA A 388 10.18 -16.12 -6.71
C ALA A 388 8.70 -16.50 -6.79
N ALA A 389 7.87 -15.99 -5.87
CA ALA A 389 6.43 -16.22 -5.93
C ALA A 389 5.80 -15.60 -7.19
N VAL A 390 6.23 -14.41 -7.63
CA VAL A 390 5.78 -13.78 -8.88
C VAL A 390 6.14 -14.62 -10.10
N ARG A 391 7.37 -15.14 -10.20
CA ARG A 391 7.76 -16.07 -11.28
C ARG A 391 6.85 -17.30 -11.29
N ARG A 392 6.49 -17.82 -10.12
CA ARG A 392 5.55 -18.93 -10.00
C ARG A 392 4.13 -18.56 -10.43
N VAL A 393 3.63 -17.36 -10.13
CA VAL A 393 2.34 -16.87 -10.64
C VAL A 393 2.35 -16.78 -12.17
N GLN A 394 3.45 -16.33 -12.78
CA GLN A 394 3.59 -16.28 -14.23
C GLN A 394 3.54 -17.67 -14.87
N ARG A 395 4.12 -18.68 -14.21
CA ARG A 395 4.14 -20.07 -14.69
C ARG A 395 2.83 -20.84 -14.43
N ASP A 396 2.31 -20.76 -13.21
CA ASP A 396 1.22 -21.61 -12.71
C ASP A 396 -0.15 -20.87 -12.69
N GLY A 397 -0.17 -19.57 -13.03
CA GLY A 397 -1.35 -18.72 -13.09
C GLY A 397 -1.99 -18.45 -11.72
N GLY A 398 -3.31 -18.21 -11.73
CA GLY A 398 -4.08 -17.82 -10.54
C GLY A 398 -4.00 -18.81 -9.36
N LYS A 399 -3.63 -20.07 -9.62
CA LYS A 399 -3.44 -21.11 -8.59
C LYS A 399 -2.31 -20.77 -7.62
N ALA A 400 -1.31 -20.00 -8.04
CA ALA A 400 -0.15 -19.63 -7.24
C ALA A 400 -0.29 -18.29 -6.49
N LEU A 401 -1.38 -17.53 -6.71
CA LEU A 401 -1.60 -16.23 -6.08
C LEU A 401 -1.63 -16.30 -4.54
N ALA A 402 -2.11 -17.40 -3.96
CA ALA A 402 -2.08 -17.58 -2.51
C ALA A 402 -0.64 -17.67 -1.97
N GLY A 403 0.29 -18.28 -2.72
CA GLY A 403 1.72 -18.30 -2.38
C GLY A 403 2.33 -16.90 -2.44
N LEU A 404 1.96 -16.10 -3.46
CA LEU A 404 2.39 -14.70 -3.53
C LEU A 404 1.90 -13.88 -2.33
N VAL A 405 0.65 -14.06 -1.89
CA VAL A 405 0.15 -13.39 -0.67
C VAL A 405 1.00 -13.76 0.54
N VAL A 406 1.36 -15.03 0.70
CA VAL A 406 2.22 -15.51 1.79
C VAL A 406 3.62 -14.90 1.71
N ALA A 407 4.22 -14.83 0.53
CA ALA A 407 5.53 -14.19 0.34
C ALA A 407 5.49 -12.69 0.69
N VAL A 408 4.46 -11.97 0.24
CA VAL A 408 4.27 -10.54 0.55
C VAL A 408 3.99 -10.32 2.05
N GLU A 409 3.27 -11.24 2.71
CA GLU A 409 3.04 -11.21 4.16
C GLU A 409 4.33 -11.51 4.94
N ALA A 410 5.15 -12.45 4.47
CA ALA A 410 6.45 -12.77 5.07
C ALA A 410 7.41 -11.57 5.02
N ALA A 411 7.28 -10.72 3.99
CA ALA A 411 7.95 -9.43 3.84
C ALA A 411 7.40 -8.31 4.76
N ARG A 412 6.55 -8.64 5.74
CA ARG A 412 6.10 -7.70 6.78
C ARG A 412 6.75 -8.06 8.10
N GLY A 413 6.92 -7.09 8.99
CA GLY A 413 7.31 -7.37 10.36
C GLY A 413 6.18 -8.03 11.15
N ALA A 414 6.57 -8.84 12.13
CA ALA A 414 5.66 -9.62 12.97
C ALA A 414 5.31 -8.91 14.29
N ALA A 415 5.97 -7.79 14.58
CA ALA A 415 6.18 -7.37 15.97
C ALA A 415 5.04 -6.50 16.55
N VAL A 416 3.87 -6.49 15.90
CA VAL A 416 2.58 -6.05 16.49
C VAL A 416 1.80 -7.24 17.08
N LEU A 417 2.13 -8.47 16.67
CA LEU A 417 1.47 -9.68 17.13
C LEU A 417 2.20 -10.27 18.32
N THR A 418 1.45 -10.62 19.36
CA THR A 418 1.93 -11.39 20.51
C THR A 418 2.10 -12.87 20.18
N GLU A 419 1.46 -13.36 19.12
CA GLU A 419 1.54 -14.74 18.63
C GLU A 419 2.38 -14.80 17.34
N PRO A 420 3.21 -15.84 17.15
CA PRO A 420 3.92 -16.05 15.89
C PRO A 420 2.93 -16.27 14.74
N ARG A 421 3.25 -15.73 13.55
CA ARG A 421 2.34 -15.71 12.39
C ARG A 421 2.08 -17.08 11.77
N ASP A 422 2.92 -18.08 12.07
CA ASP A 422 2.85 -19.46 11.53
C ASP A 422 2.51 -19.48 10.03
N LEU A 423 3.33 -18.77 9.25
CA LEU A 423 3.15 -18.67 7.80
C LEU A 423 3.57 -19.99 7.15
N PRO A 424 2.75 -20.58 6.26
CA PRO A 424 3.19 -21.72 5.48
C PRO A 424 4.28 -21.30 4.50
N SER A 425 4.97 -22.28 3.91
CA SER A 425 5.84 -22.00 2.78
C SER A 425 5.05 -21.42 1.60
N PHE A 426 5.62 -20.43 0.89
CA PHE A 426 4.97 -19.88 -0.30
C PHE A 426 4.95 -20.88 -1.48
N VAL A 427 5.78 -21.93 -1.44
CA VAL A 427 5.80 -22.99 -2.44
C VAL A 427 4.73 -24.07 -2.19
N ASP A 428 4.26 -24.22 -0.94
CA ASP A 428 3.13 -25.10 -0.59
C ASP A 428 1.78 -24.39 -0.83
N LEU A 429 1.35 -24.40 -2.10
CA LEU A 429 0.12 -23.72 -2.52
C LEU A 429 -1.15 -24.22 -1.79
N PRO A 430 -1.33 -25.52 -1.52
CA PRO A 430 -2.43 -26.00 -0.67
C PRO A 430 -2.41 -25.40 0.73
N ALA A 431 -1.26 -25.36 1.42
CA ALA A 431 -1.15 -24.76 2.74
C ALA A 431 -1.38 -23.24 2.70
N ALA A 432 -0.80 -22.54 1.72
CA ALA A 432 -1.00 -21.11 1.50
C ALA A 432 -2.48 -20.76 1.31
N ARG A 433 -3.23 -21.54 0.51
CA ARG A 433 -4.68 -21.35 0.33
C ARG A 433 -5.47 -21.57 1.61
N ARG A 434 -5.16 -22.64 2.38
CA ARG A 434 -5.81 -22.90 3.68
C ARG A 434 -5.54 -21.78 4.68
N TRP A 435 -4.30 -21.31 4.74
CA TRP A 435 -3.92 -20.19 5.59
C TRP A 435 -4.68 -18.91 5.19
N LEU A 436 -4.68 -18.56 3.89
CA LEU A 436 -5.35 -17.36 3.40
C LEU A 436 -6.87 -17.39 3.61
N ALA A 437 -7.51 -18.53 3.32
CA ALA A 437 -8.94 -18.72 3.56
C ALA A 437 -9.29 -18.64 5.05
N ARG A 438 -8.37 -19.06 5.94
CA ARG A 438 -8.51 -18.76 7.37
C ARG A 438 -8.36 -17.25 7.57
N ALA A 439 -7.23 -16.63 7.25
CA ALA A 439 -6.97 -15.20 7.51
C ALA A 439 -8.14 -14.27 7.10
N THR A 440 -8.74 -14.52 5.92
CA THR A 440 -9.78 -13.67 5.32
C THR A 440 -11.22 -14.13 5.54
N ARG A 441 -11.47 -15.24 6.28
CA ARG A 441 -12.82 -15.85 6.46
C ARG A 441 -13.92 -14.85 6.86
N ARG A 442 -13.58 -13.82 7.63
CA ARG A 442 -14.51 -12.82 8.19
C ARG A 442 -14.48 -11.48 7.46
N LEU A 443 -13.86 -11.41 6.29
CA LEU A 443 -13.83 -10.20 5.48
C LEU A 443 -15.25 -9.90 4.95
N PRO A 444 -15.79 -8.69 5.15
CA PRO A 444 -17.05 -8.24 4.56
C PRO A 444 -17.09 -8.38 3.04
N LYS A 445 -18.28 -8.59 2.47
CA LYS A 445 -18.46 -8.76 1.01
C LYS A 445 -18.07 -7.51 0.20
N ASP A 446 -18.21 -6.32 0.79
CA ASP A 446 -17.90 -5.02 0.21
C ASP A 446 -16.47 -4.53 0.53
N GLN A 447 -15.66 -5.38 1.18
CA GLN A 447 -14.29 -5.06 1.59
C GLN A 447 -13.26 -5.96 0.90
N VAL A 448 -12.13 -5.35 0.52
CA VAL A 448 -10.93 -6.06 0.06
C VAL A 448 -9.74 -5.72 0.94
N VAL A 449 -8.73 -6.59 0.95
CA VAL A 449 -7.40 -6.27 1.47
C VAL A 449 -6.49 -5.90 0.29
N TRP A 450 -5.85 -4.74 0.34
CA TRP A 450 -4.88 -4.29 -0.65
C TRP A 450 -3.47 -4.33 -0.04
N MET A 451 -2.65 -5.29 -0.46
CA MET A 451 -1.26 -5.42 -0.04
C MET A 451 -0.32 -4.82 -1.09
N MET A 452 0.69 -4.07 -0.65
CA MET A 452 1.67 -3.43 -1.55
C MET A 452 3.11 -3.76 -1.15
N HIS A 453 3.91 -4.33 -2.03
CA HIS A 453 5.33 -4.59 -1.78
C HIS A 453 6.18 -4.03 -2.92
N ALA A 454 7.16 -3.20 -2.57
CA ALA A 454 8.05 -2.57 -3.54
C ALA A 454 9.38 -3.34 -3.58
N THR A 455 9.71 -3.87 -4.74
CA THR A 455 11.06 -4.34 -5.09
C THR A 455 11.82 -3.19 -5.76
N PRO A 456 13.14 -3.30 -5.98
CA PRO A 456 13.93 -2.18 -6.53
C PRO A 456 13.41 -1.56 -7.84
N ASP A 457 12.83 -2.38 -8.73
CA ASP A 457 12.37 -1.93 -10.05
C ASP A 457 10.84 -2.01 -10.24
N ARG A 458 10.11 -2.68 -9.33
CA ARG A 458 8.67 -2.93 -9.49
C ARG A 458 7.89 -2.82 -8.19
N LEU A 459 6.66 -2.34 -8.30
CA LEU A 459 5.67 -2.36 -7.24
C LEU A 459 4.66 -3.47 -7.50
N HIS A 460 4.45 -4.33 -6.51
CA HIS A 460 3.48 -5.42 -6.57
C HIS A 460 2.27 -5.10 -5.70
N HIS A 461 1.10 -5.05 -6.31
CA HIS A 461 -0.18 -4.87 -5.64
C HIS A 461 -0.95 -6.19 -5.63
N VAL A 462 -1.33 -6.66 -4.45
CA VAL A 462 -2.15 -7.88 -4.29
C VAL A 462 -3.47 -7.50 -3.65
N ILE A 463 -4.56 -7.65 -4.40
CA ILE A 463 -5.92 -7.33 -3.96
C ILE A 463 -6.62 -8.63 -3.60
N ILE A 464 -7.04 -8.76 -2.35
CA ILE A 464 -7.61 -9.99 -1.79
C ILE A 464 -9.06 -9.72 -1.39
N GLY A 465 -9.98 -10.30 -2.15
CA GLY A 465 -11.41 -10.35 -1.82
C GLY A 465 -11.95 -11.77 -2.04
N ARG A 466 -13.08 -11.88 -2.75
CA ARG A 466 -13.58 -13.19 -3.22
C ARG A 466 -12.65 -13.84 -4.25
N ARG A 467 -11.94 -13.01 -5.01
CA ARG A 467 -10.87 -13.39 -5.92
C ARG A 467 -9.60 -12.63 -5.51
N ILE A 468 -8.46 -13.16 -5.93
CA ILE A 468 -7.17 -12.51 -5.74
C ILE A 468 -6.75 -11.94 -7.10
N THR A 469 -6.37 -10.66 -7.11
CA THR A 469 -5.82 -9.99 -8.28
C THR A 469 -4.41 -9.52 -7.96
N HIS A 470 -3.49 -9.72 -8.89
CA HIS A 470 -2.11 -9.23 -8.78
C HIS A 470 -1.85 -8.27 -9.92
N VAL A 471 -1.47 -7.04 -9.57
CA VAL A 471 -1.06 -5.98 -10.50
C VAL A 471 0.41 -5.69 -10.23
N THR A 472 1.22 -5.62 -11.28
CA THR A 472 2.64 -5.25 -11.17
C THR A 472 2.91 -4.05 -12.04
N THR A 473 3.54 -3.04 -11.46
CA THR A 473 3.85 -1.78 -12.14
C THR A 473 5.34 -1.48 -12.01
N ASP A 474 5.92 -0.91 -13.07
CA ASP A 474 7.31 -0.47 -13.04
C ASP A 474 7.41 0.80 -12.17
N VAL A 475 8.34 0.81 -11.22
CA VAL A 475 8.55 1.96 -10.34
C VAL A 475 10.03 2.25 -10.22
N HIS A 476 10.41 3.52 -10.28
CA HIS A 476 11.75 3.93 -9.89
C HIS A 476 11.76 4.13 -8.37
N ILE A 477 12.18 3.11 -7.60
CA ILE A 477 12.12 3.15 -6.13
C ILE A 477 12.80 4.39 -5.53
N GLY A 478 13.83 4.91 -6.21
CA GLY A 478 14.48 6.17 -5.86
C GLY A 478 13.59 7.42 -6.01
N GLU A 479 12.76 7.50 -7.05
CA GLU A 479 11.82 8.62 -7.26
C GLU A 479 10.67 8.54 -6.26
N LEU A 480 10.14 7.33 -6.02
CA LEU A 480 9.14 7.08 -4.97
C LEU A 480 9.67 7.45 -3.58
N THR A 481 10.89 7.03 -3.27
CA THR A 481 11.59 7.35 -2.02
C THR A 481 11.74 8.87 -1.84
N ASP A 482 12.18 9.57 -2.87
CA ASP A 482 12.40 11.01 -2.78
C ASP A 482 11.08 11.78 -2.67
N THR A 483 10.05 11.37 -3.41
CA THR A 483 8.71 11.95 -3.33
C THR A 483 8.12 11.81 -1.93
N ILE A 484 8.22 10.61 -1.33
CA ILE A 484 7.77 10.37 0.05
C ILE A 484 8.62 11.16 1.05
N ARG A 485 9.94 11.28 0.84
CA ARG A 485 10.79 12.12 1.68
C ARG A 485 10.37 13.58 1.63
N ARG A 486 10.10 14.13 0.44
CA ARG A 486 9.61 15.50 0.23
C ARG A 486 8.25 15.70 0.88
N LEU A 487 7.34 14.73 0.75
CA LEU A 487 6.05 14.73 1.42
C LEU A 487 6.22 14.78 2.95
N LYS A 488 7.05 13.93 3.52
CA LYS A 488 7.35 13.95 4.96
C LYS A 488 7.96 15.29 5.37
N ALA A 489 8.77 15.93 4.53
CA ALA A 489 9.38 17.24 4.83
C ALA A 489 8.40 18.43 4.72
N TRP A 490 7.26 18.24 4.04
CA TRP A 490 6.24 19.28 3.90
C TRP A 490 5.59 19.59 5.25
N LYS A 491 5.23 20.86 5.44
CA LYS A 491 4.56 21.37 6.63
C LYS A 491 3.36 22.23 6.19
N PRO A 492 2.29 22.31 7.01
CA PRO A 492 1.07 23.09 6.69
C PRO A 492 1.30 24.57 6.39
N LYS A 493 2.41 25.15 6.86
CA LYS A 493 2.81 26.53 6.57
C LYS A 493 3.35 26.76 5.15
N TYR A 494 3.65 25.69 4.42
CA TYR A 494 4.12 25.76 3.04
C TYR A 494 2.93 25.74 2.08
N ASP A 495 3.17 26.16 0.84
CA ASP A 495 2.13 26.20 -0.18
C ASP A 495 1.45 24.82 -0.36
N ASN A 496 0.12 24.84 -0.27
CA ASN A 496 -0.75 23.69 -0.45
C ASN A 496 -0.67 23.10 -1.87
N ALA A 497 -0.34 23.90 -2.88
CA ALA A 497 -0.13 23.43 -4.25
C ALA A 497 1.03 22.41 -4.36
N ILE A 498 2.05 22.54 -3.50
CA ILE A 498 3.16 21.58 -3.42
C ILE A 498 2.64 20.22 -2.96
N LEU A 499 1.78 20.20 -1.92
CA LEU A 499 1.17 18.97 -1.45
C LEU A 499 0.31 18.32 -2.55
N GLY A 500 -0.53 19.10 -3.23
CA GLY A 500 -1.35 18.59 -4.34
C GLY A 500 -0.51 17.95 -5.45
N THR A 501 0.62 18.57 -5.80
CA THR A 501 1.58 18.03 -6.78
C THR A 501 2.20 16.72 -6.29
N LEU A 502 2.65 16.66 -5.04
CA LEU A 502 3.23 15.44 -4.46
C LEU A 502 2.22 14.30 -4.38
N LEU A 503 0.95 14.58 -4.06
CA LEU A 503 -0.12 13.58 -4.07
C LEU A 503 -0.38 13.05 -5.48
N GLY A 504 -0.40 13.92 -6.49
CA GLY A 504 -0.53 13.52 -7.89
C GLY A 504 0.66 12.70 -8.40
N ASP A 505 1.88 13.06 -8.01
CA ASP A 505 3.09 12.28 -8.30
C ASP A 505 3.01 10.88 -7.67
N LEU A 506 2.57 10.80 -6.40
CA LEU A 506 2.39 9.52 -5.72
C LEU A 506 1.32 8.66 -6.39
N THR A 507 0.17 9.22 -6.77
CA THR A 507 -0.88 8.50 -7.52
C THR A 507 -0.31 7.82 -8.77
N ARG A 508 0.56 8.52 -9.52
CA ARG A 508 1.24 7.95 -10.69
C ARG A 508 2.29 6.91 -10.32
N LEU A 509 3.13 7.20 -9.34
CA LEU A 509 4.23 6.31 -8.93
C LEU A 509 3.76 4.99 -8.31
N ILE A 510 2.61 5.00 -7.62
CA ILE A 510 2.00 3.78 -7.07
C ILE A 510 0.98 3.16 -8.04
N ALA A 511 0.82 3.71 -9.24
CA ALA A 511 -0.15 3.26 -10.24
C ALA A 511 -1.56 3.04 -9.67
N LEU A 512 -2.08 4.04 -8.95
CA LEU A 512 -3.36 3.92 -8.27
C LEU A 512 -4.51 3.61 -9.25
N ASP A 513 -4.47 4.16 -10.46
CA ASP A 513 -5.51 3.94 -11.46
C ASP A 513 -5.64 2.45 -11.85
N ASP A 514 -4.52 1.76 -12.05
CA ASP A 514 -4.50 0.32 -12.34
C ASP A 514 -5.05 -0.50 -11.16
N VAL A 515 -4.82 -0.05 -9.92
CA VAL A 515 -5.36 -0.68 -8.71
C VAL A 515 -6.87 -0.51 -8.65
N ILE A 516 -7.39 0.70 -8.95
CA ILE A 516 -8.83 0.99 -8.95
C ILE A 516 -9.54 0.20 -10.04
N GLU A 517 -8.97 0.10 -11.24
CA GLU A 517 -9.50 -0.72 -12.33
C GLU A 517 -9.55 -2.22 -11.95
N ALA A 518 -8.56 -2.68 -11.17
CA ALA A 518 -8.49 -4.05 -10.69
C ALA A 518 -9.42 -4.38 -9.50
N LEU A 519 -10.10 -3.37 -8.91
CA LEU A 519 -11.04 -3.61 -7.81
C LEU A 519 -12.31 -4.33 -8.31
N PRO A 520 -12.80 -5.36 -7.59
CA PRO A 520 -14.08 -5.98 -7.89
C PRO A 520 -15.24 -4.96 -7.82
N PRO A 521 -16.31 -5.13 -8.63
CA PRO A 521 -17.47 -4.25 -8.58
C PRO A 521 -18.16 -4.32 -7.21
N GLY A 522 -18.67 -3.19 -6.73
CA GLY A 522 -19.35 -3.08 -5.43
C GLY A 522 -18.42 -2.99 -4.21
N VAL A 523 -17.10 -2.97 -4.41
CA VAL A 523 -16.13 -2.71 -3.34
C VAL A 523 -16.24 -1.25 -2.91
N THR A 524 -16.41 -1.03 -1.61
CA THR A 524 -16.52 0.32 -1.03
C THR A 524 -15.60 0.52 0.17
N ARG A 525 -14.90 -0.55 0.59
CA ARG A 525 -14.00 -0.56 1.74
C ARG A 525 -12.68 -1.24 1.37
N ILE A 526 -11.56 -0.66 1.79
CA ILE A 526 -10.22 -1.16 1.49
C ILE A 526 -9.40 -1.22 2.78
N ALA A 527 -8.98 -2.42 3.17
CA ALA A 527 -8.00 -2.63 4.21
C ALA A 527 -6.60 -2.68 3.60
N VAL A 528 -5.77 -1.68 3.86
CA VAL A 528 -4.45 -1.54 3.25
C VAL A 528 -3.37 -2.16 4.12
N VAL A 529 -2.52 -2.98 3.52
CA VAL A 529 -1.30 -3.53 4.13
C VAL A 529 -0.11 -3.01 3.32
N ALA A 530 0.45 -1.89 3.76
CA ALA A 530 1.62 -1.25 3.18
C ALA A 530 2.78 -1.33 4.17
N GLY A 531 3.90 -1.90 3.73
CA GLY A 531 5.14 -1.98 4.51
C GLY A 531 6.12 -0.86 4.17
N ASP A 532 7.09 -0.65 5.05
CA ASP A 532 8.27 0.19 4.84
C ASP A 532 7.95 1.62 4.37
N LEU A 533 8.50 2.00 3.22
CA LEU A 533 8.35 3.32 2.62
C LEU A 533 6.88 3.66 2.32
N LEU A 534 6.06 2.68 1.96
CA LEU A 534 4.68 2.89 1.52
C LEU A 534 3.71 3.13 2.68
N ALA A 535 4.07 2.73 3.90
CA ALA A 535 3.26 2.96 5.10
C ALA A 535 3.04 4.47 5.39
N ASP A 536 3.94 5.31 4.91
CA ASP A 536 3.88 6.77 5.08
C ASP A 536 2.98 7.49 4.05
N VAL A 537 2.46 6.78 3.05
CA VAL A 537 1.63 7.39 2.00
C VAL A 537 0.25 7.78 2.56
N PRO A 538 -0.21 9.04 2.40
CA PRO A 538 -1.53 9.50 2.82
C PRO A 538 -2.58 9.07 1.81
N LEU A 539 -2.87 7.77 1.78
CA LEU A 539 -3.76 7.14 0.80
C LEU A 539 -5.12 7.84 0.69
N ALA A 540 -5.67 8.35 1.80
CA ALA A 540 -6.94 9.06 1.79
C ALA A 540 -6.96 10.29 0.87
N GLY A 541 -5.83 10.98 0.71
CA GLY A 541 -5.68 12.18 -0.11
C GLY A 541 -5.21 11.93 -1.53
N LEU A 542 -5.05 10.67 -1.97
CA LEU A 542 -4.65 10.41 -3.35
C LEU A 542 -5.82 10.68 -4.31
N PRO A 543 -5.65 11.51 -5.34
CA PRO A 543 -6.69 11.75 -6.33
C PRO A 543 -7.00 10.49 -7.13
N VAL A 544 -8.28 10.24 -7.39
CA VAL A 544 -8.76 9.15 -8.26
C VAL A 544 -9.11 9.73 -9.62
N SER A 545 -8.39 9.29 -10.66
CA SER A 545 -8.52 9.83 -12.02
C SER A 545 -9.96 9.75 -12.53
N GLY A 546 -10.41 10.81 -13.21
CA GLY A 546 -11.73 10.87 -13.85
C GLY A 546 -12.93 11.12 -12.91
N THR A 547 -12.74 11.11 -11.58
CA THR A 547 -13.86 11.27 -10.62
C THR A 547 -13.94 12.65 -9.96
N GLY A 548 -12.84 13.41 -9.97
CA GLY A 548 -12.72 14.65 -9.18
C GLY A 548 -12.68 14.42 -7.66
N HIS A 549 -12.68 13.17 -7.21
CA HIS A 549 -12.65 12.78 -5.81
C HIS A 549 -11.31 12.15 -5.43
N HIS A 550 -11.06 12.09 -4.13
CA HIS A 550 -9.90 11.42 -3.55
C HIS A 550 -10.27 10.02 -3.03
N LEU A 551 -9.28 9.15 -2.86
CA LEU A 551 -9.48 7.75 -2.50
C LEU A 551 -10.19 7.58 -1.15
N GLY A 552 -9.84 8.37 -0.14
CA GLY A 552 -10.47 8.31 1.19
C GLY A 552 -11.89 8.87 1.26
N VAL A 553 -12.33 9.56 0.20
CA VAL A 553 -13.70 10.06 0.03
C VAL A 553 -14.55 9.03 -0.73
N SER A 554 -13.98 8.36 -1.73
CA SER A 554 -14.65 7.32 -2.51
C SER A 554 -14.77 5.99 -1.76
N HIS A 555 -13.71 5.57 -1.06
CA HIS A 555 -13.61 4.30 -0.35
C HIS A 555 -13.31 4.50 1.14
N ALA A 556 -13.88 3.65 2.00
CA ALA A 556 -13.54 3.63 3.40
C ALA A 556 -12.21 2.90 3.61
N LEU A 557 -11.23 3.58 4.20
CA LEU A 557 -9.87 3.07 4.34
C LEU A 557 -9.54 2.68 5.77
N SER A 558 -8.85 1.56 5.93
CA SER A 558 -8.21 1.16 7.19
C SER A 558 -6.82 0.59 6.90
N SER A 559 -5.85 0.84 7.76
CA SER A 559 -4.48 0.33 7.64
C SER A 559 -4.25 -0.82 8.62
N LEU A 560 -3.65 -1.89 8.14
CA LEU A 560 -3.22 -3.05 8.93
C LEU A 560 -1.69 -3.17 8.84
N PRO A 561 -1.00 -3.53 9.93
CA PRO A 561 0.44 -3.79 9.89
C PRO A 561 0.76 -5.01 9.00
N CYS A 562 -0.06 -6.05 9.11
CA CYS A 562 0.05 -7.26 8.31
C CYS A 562 -1.34 -7.93 8.20
N LEU A 563 -1.53 -8.81 7.22
CA LEU A 563 -2.79 -9.52 7.02
C LEU A 563 -3.13 -10.41 8.23
N SER A 564 -2.11 -10.99 8.87
CA SER A 564 -2.25 -11.84 10.06
C SER A 564 -2.87 -11.11 11.24
N ALA A 565 -2.73 -9.78 11.32
CA ALA A 565 -3.29 -8.96 12.38
C ALA A 565 -4.81 -8.78 12.31
N LEU A 566 -5.42 -9.03 11.14
CA LEU A 566 -6.85 -8.83 10.93
C LEU A 566 -7.70 -9.61 11.97
N ARG A 567 -7.39 -10.90 12.18
CA ARG A 567 -8.18 -11.76 13.07
C ARG A 567 -7.98 -11.44 14.57
N PRO A 568 -6.74 -11.33 15.09
CA PRO A 568 -6.51 -10.93 16.47
C PRO A 568 -7.17 -9.59 16.82
N LEU A 569 -7.03 -8.58 15.95
CA LEU A 569 -7.63 -7.26 16.16
C LEU A 569 -9.16 -7.30 16.10
N GLN A 570 -9.75 -8.08 15.19
CA GLN A 570 -11.20 -8.31 15.18
C GLN A 570 -11.72 -8.99 16.46
N ARG A 571 -10.98 -9.99 16.98
CA ARG A 571 -11.35 -10.68 18.23
C ARG A 571 -11.26 -9.74 19.43
N ARG A 572 -10.17 -8.98 19.50
CA ARG A 572 -9.95 -7.94 20.50
C ARG A 572 -11.06 -6.88 20.45
N SER A 573 -11.33 -6.31 19.27
CA SER A 573 -12.36 -5.28 19.12
C SER A 573 -13.76 -5.73 19.53
N ARG A 574 -14.09 -7.03 19.45
CA ARG A 574 -15.41 -7.54 19.88
C ARG A 574 -15.60 -7.45 21.39
N ARG A 575 -14.53 -7.56 22.17
CA ARG A 575 -14.54 -7.47 23.64
C ARG A 575 -14.52 -6.03 24.15
N GLN A 576 -14.15 -5.09 23.28
CA GLN A 576 -13.92 -3.67 23.61
C GLN A 576 -15.02 -2.76 23.05
N ARG A 577 -16.24 -3.28 22.85
CA ARG A 577 -17.34 -2.52 22.28
C ARG A 577 -18.07 -1.72 23.33
N GLY A 578 -18.26 -0.44 23.07
CA GLY A 578 -19.01 0.46 23.94
C GLY A 578 -18.98 1.90 23.41
N ASP A 579 -19.86 2.72 23.98
CA ASP A 579 -20.06 4.12 23.59
C ASP A 579 -19.37 5.12 24.54
N GLU A 580 -18.95 4.69 25.72
CA GLU A 580 -18.28 5.56 26.71
C GLU A 580 -16.98 6.16 26.15
N THR A 581 -16.85 7.49 26.29
CA THR A 581 -15.76 8.26 25.69
C THR A 581 -15.10 9.17 26.71
N ALA A 582 -13.77 9.20 26.73
CA ALA A 582 -13.00 10.19 27.47
C ALA A 582 -12.16 11.04 26.51
N THR A 583 -12.18 12.36 26.69
CA THR A 583 -11.27 13.28 26.01
C THR A 583 -10.30 13.87 27.02
N LEU A 584 -9.02 13.69 26.79
CA LEU A 584 -7.98 13.89 27.80
C LEU A 584 -6.91 14.86 27.29
N ARG A 585 -6.47 15.77 28.16
CA ARG A 585 -5.43 16.77 27.87
C ARG A 585 -4.21 16.67 28.78
N LYS A 586 -4.30 15.84 29.82
CA LYS A 586 -3.23 15.58 30.79
C LYS A 586 -2.89 14.09 30.83
N SER A 587 -1.63 13.77 31.03
CA SER A 587 -1.15 12.40 31.17
C SER A 587 -1.66 11.76 32.47
N ALA A 588 -1.73 12.52 33.57
CA ALA A 588 -2.28 12.02 34.82
C ALA A 588 -3.76 11.57 34.69
N GLU A 589 -4.56 12.31 33.92
CA GLU A 589 -5.95 11.96 33.63
C GLU A 589 -6.04 10.65 32.81
N LEU A 590 -5.12 10.44 31.87
CA LEU A 590 -5.02 9.20 31.09
C LEU A 590 -4.77 7.98 31.97
N ARG A 591 -3.78 8.02 32.86
CA ARG A 591 -3.50 6.87 33.76
C ARG A 591 -4.73 6.49 34.59
N ARG A 592 -5.37 7.48 35.22
CA ARG A 592 -6.59 7.28 36.02
C ARG A 592 -7.76 6.76 35.18
N THR A 593 -7.94 7.27 33.96
CA THR A 593 -9.02 6.86 33.06
C THR A 593 -8.87 5.39 32.62
N LEU A 594 -7.62 4.93 32.41
CA LEU A 594 -7.35 3.54 32.07
C LEU A 594 -7.59 2.61 33.27
N GLU A 595 -7.25 3.03 34.49
CA GLU A 595 -7.55 2.25 35.71
C GLU A 595 -9.05 2.05 35.96
N GLU A 596 -9.93 2.91 35.42
CA GLU A 596 -11.38 2.78 35.57
C GLU A 596 -12.00 1.68 34.69
N ASP A 597 -11.29 1.18 33.67
CA ASP A 597 -11.76 0.17 32.69
C ASP A 597 -13.15 0.42 32.08
N ARG A 598 -13.61 1.68 32.12
CA ARG A 598 -14.97 2.08 31.72
C ARG A 598 -15.04 2.62 30.30
N PHE A 599 -13.96 3.26 29.84
CA PHE A 599 -13.96 4.02 28.60
C PHE A 599 -13.52 3.17 27.42
N HIS A 600 -14.40 3.05 26.43
CA HIS A 600 -14.17 2.24 25.25
C HIS A 600 -13.58 3.06 24.11
N ARG A 601 -13.66 4.39 24.23
CA ARG A 601 -13.11 5.38 23.32
C ARG A 601 -12.27 6.37 24.10
N ILE A 602 -11.02 6.56 23.72
CA ILE A 602 -10.13 7.54 24.35
C ILE A 602 -9.59 8.48 23.28
N ARG A 603 -9.79 9.78 23.47
CA ARG A 603 -9.23 10.84 22.65
C ARG A 603 -8.15 11.58 23.43
N LEU A 604 -6.94 11.60 22.88
CA LEU A 604 -5.79 12.31 23.42
C LEU A 604 -5.60 13.63 22.66
N ASP A 605 -5.96 14.73 23.31
CA ASP A 605 -5.70 16.09 22.84
C ASP A 605 -4.32 16.54 23.35
N ALA A 606 -3.26 16.00 22.74
CA ALA A 606 -1.86 16.32 23.01
C ALA A 606 -1.18 16.90 21.75
N HIS A 607 0.00 17.51 21.89
CA HIS A 607 0.89 17.77 20.75
C HIS A 607 1.88 16.61 20.60
N SER A 608 2.54 16.46 19.46
CA SER A 608 3.65 15.51 19.35
C SER A 608 4.83 16.13 18.64
N THR A 609 6.02 15.79 19.12
CA THR A 609 7.28 16.07 18.44
C THR A 609 7.86 14.74 17.98
N ASN A 610 8.17 14.66 16.69
CA ASN A 610 8.70 13.46 16.07
C ASN A 610 10.17 13.69 15.67
N ASP A 611 11.11 13.06 16.39
CA ASP A 611 12.53 13.09 16.00
C ASP A 611 12.79 11.95 15.00
N ARG A 612 13.00 12.32 13.73
CA ARG A 612 13.14 11.40 12.60
C ARG A 612 14.44 10.61 12.59
N MET A 613 15.46 11.06 13.31
CA MET A 613 16.77 10.40 13.38
C MET A 613 16.91 9.57 14.66
N ASN A 614 16.15 9.90 15.71
CA ASN A 614 16.24 9.21 16.99
C ASN A 614 14.85 8.93 17.62
N PRO A 615 14.25 7.75 17.40
CA PRO A 615 12.90 7.42 17.89
C PRO A 615 12.70 7.58 19.40
N GLY A 616 13.76 7.35 20.20
CA GLY A 616 13.74 7.54 21.65
C GLY A 616 13.57 9.00 22.08
N GLN A 617 13.67 9.94 21.14
CA GLN A 617 13.46 11.38 21.33
C GLN A 617 12.10 11.84 20.78
N SER A 618 11.16 10.92 20.52
CA SER A 618 9.78 11.27 20.14
C SER A 618 8.85 11.23 21.34
N TRP A 619 8.03 12.28 21.53
CA TRP A 619 7.14 12.44 22.67
C TRP A 619 5.78 13.03 22.29
N LEU A 620 4.74 12.55 22.99
CA LEU A 620 3.46 13.22 23.14
C LEU A 620 3.61 14.27 24.24
N GLU A 621 3.33 15.52 23.93
CA GLU A 621 3.34 16.64 24.86
C GLU A 621 1.91 16.91 25.35
N PHE A 622 1.62 16.42 26.56
CA PHE A 622 0.41 16.77 27.30
C PHE A 622 0.59 18.12 28.00
N ARG A 623 -0.48 18.66 28.58
CA ARG A 623 -0.40 19.94 29.33
C ARG A 623 0.46 19.88 30.60
N ASP A 624 0.66 18.68 31.15
CA ASP A 624 1.33 18.42 32.42
C ASP A 624 2.72 17.78 32.23
N GLU A 625 2.87 16.84 31.29
CA GLU A 625 4.15 16.17 31.04
C GLU A 625 4.34 15.71 29.58
N ARG A 626 5.58 15.30 29.26
CA ARG A 626 5.90 14.62 28.00
C ARG A 626 5.90 13.11 28.21
N MET A 627 5.29 12.38 27.28
CA MET A 627 5.22 10.92 27.28
C MET A 627 5.92 10.34 26.06
N SER A 628 6.88 9.44 26.26
CA SER A 628 7.58 8.75 25.17
C SER A 628 6.73 7.62 24.56
N VAL A 629 7.13 7.15 23.37
CA VAL A 629 6.51 6.00 22.70
C VAL A 629 6.57 4.74 23.60
N GLU A 630 7.69 4.53 24.30
CA GLU A 630 7.86 3.39 25.22
C GLU A 630 6.95 3.50 26.45
N ALA A 631 6.78 4.71 26.99
CA ALA A 631 5.88 4.94 28.11
C ALA A 631 4.42 4.67 27.72
N LEU A 632 3.99 5.12 26.53
CA LEU A 632 2.65 4.83 26.02
C LEU A 632 2.43 3.32 25.81
N GLY A 633 3.44 2.61 25.30
CA GLY A 633 3.39 1.17 25.07
C GLY A 633 3.32 0.30 26.33
N LYS A 634 3.60 0.88 27.51
CA LYS A 634 3.50 0.22 28.82
C LYS A 634 2.14 0.45 29.50
N LEU A 635 1.28 1.29 28.94
CA LEU A 635 -0.08 1.47 29.46
C LEU A 635 -0.96 0.27 29.08
N ASP A 636 -2.14 0.18 29.69
CA ASP A 636 -3.15 -0.83 29.38
C ASP A 636 -4.35 -0.20 28.66
N PHE A 637 -4.47 -0.44 27.36
CA PHE A 637 -5.61 -0.05 26.53
C PHE A 637 -6.56 -1.23 26.26
N SER A 638 -6.52 -2.29 27.07
CA SER A 638 -7.31 -3.50 26.83
C SER A 638 -8.83 -3.32 26.96
N ALA A 639 -9.31 -2.27 27.62
CA ALA A 639 -10.72 -1.84 27.62
C ALA A 639 -11.08 -0.95 26.40
N CYS A 640 -10.08 -0.40 25.69
CA CYS A 640 -10.27 0.62 24.67
C CYS A 640 -10.40 0.03 23.26
N GLY A 641 -11.60 0.16 22.68
CA GLY A 641 -11.86 -0.23 21.29
C GLY A 641 -11.25 0.75 20.28
N THR A 642 -11.23 2.05 20.59
CA THR A 642 -10.64 3.08 19.71
C THR A 642 -9.84 4.10 20.52
N VAL A 643 -8.59 4.33 20.13
CA VAL A 643 -7.77 5.44 20.60
C VAL A 643 -7.65 6.48 19.49
N VAL A 644 -7.95 7.74 19.78
CA VAL A 644 -7.78 8.86 18.84
C VAL A 644 -6.58 9.69 19.31
N LEU A 645 -5.52 9.70 18.51
CA LEU A 645 -4.35 10.52 18.72
C LEU A 645 -4.55 11.84 17.95
N GLY A 646 -5.00 12.88 18.66
CA GLY A 646 -5.13 14.24 18.12
C GLY A 646 -3.78 14.93 17.87
N ALA A 647 -2.69 14.32 18.34
CA ALA A 647 -1.34 14.87 18.30
C ALA A 647 -0.67 14.77 16.93
N CYS A 648 -0.04 15.87 16.50
CA CYS A 648 0.64 16.06 15.23
C CYS A 648 1.64 14.94 14.93
N GLU A 649 1.73 14.41 13.71
CA GLU A 649 2.74 13.40 13.31
C GLU A 649 2.71 12.05 14.04
N SER A 650 1.72 11.80 14.91
CA SER A 650 1.57 10.54 15.66
C SER A 650 1.27 9.31 14.80
N GLY A 651 0.78 9.52 13.58
CA GLY A 651 0.53 8.50 12.56
C GLY A 651 1.72 8.17 11.65
N MET A 652 2.89 8.79 11.85
CA MET A 652 4.09 8.47 11.06
C MET A 652 4.82 7.25 11.63
N THR A 653 5.24 6.33 10.76
CA THR A 653 6.08 5.19 11.13
C THR A 653 7.56 5.54 11.01
N GLN A 654 8.37 5.24 12.03
CA GLN A 654 9.82 5.47 11.98
C GLN A 654 10.58 4.18 11.69
N GLN A 655 11.29 4.12 10.57
CA GLN A 655 12.11 2.96 10.18
C GLN A 655 13.32 2.80 11.12
N ARG A 656 13.50 1.63 11.74
CA ARG A 656 14.70 1.28 12.52
C ARG A 656 15.29 0.01 11.91
N GLY A 657 16.16 0.17 10.91
CA GLY A 657 16.70 -0.96 10.14
C GLY A 657 15.62 -1.70 9.35
N HIS A 658 15.85 -3.00 9.11
CA HIS A 658 14.93 -3.94 8.44
C HIS A 658 13.74 -4.37 9.34
N ASP A 659 13.70 -3.91 10.59
CA ASP A 659 12.57 -4.12 11.50
C ASP A 659 11.52 -3.01 11.39
N GLU A 660 10.25 -3.41 11.42
CA GLU A 660 9.07 -2.54 11.38
C GLU A 660 9.15 -1.40 12.40
N GLY A 661 8.69 -0.23 11.99
CA GLY A 661 8.93 1.01 12.72
C GLY A 661 8.28 1.15 14.10
N THR A 662 8.91 1.97 14.94
CA THR A 662 8.36 2.44 16.23
C THR A 662 7.51 3.70 15.99
N GLY A 663 6.36 3.80 16.67
CA GLY A 663 5.45 4.94 16.53
C GLY A 663 4.25 4.83 17.48
N PHE A 664 3.60 5.95 17.78
CA PHE A 664 2.52 6.00 18.79
C PHE A 664 1.32 5.11 18.44
N VAL A 665 0.98 5.00 17.14
CA VAL A 665 -0.05 4.06 16.66
C VAL A 665 0.27 2.63 17.10
N ARG A 666 1.52 2.20 16.87
CA ARG A 666 1.95 0.85 17.21
C ARG A 666 2.00 0.65 18.73
N ALA A 667 2.51 1.63 19.48
CA ALA A 667 2.55 1.57 20.93
C ALA A 667 1.14 1.37 21.52
N ALA A 668 0.14 2.10 21.05
CA ALA A 668 -1.24 1.95 21.51
C ALA A 668 -1.85 0.57 21.12
N ILE A 669 -1.59 0.06 19.91
CA ILE A 669 -2.05 -1.29 19.52
C ILE A 669 -1.36 -2.37 20.36
N THR A 670 -0.05 -2.29 20.58
CA THR A 670 0.68 -3.24 21.42
C THR A 670 0.21 -3.19 22.87
N ALA A 671 -0.11 -2.00 23.37
CA ALA A 671 -0.67 -1.76 24.70
C ALA A 671 -2.14 -2.22 24.87
N GLY A 672 -2.79 -2.72 23.81
CA GLY A 672 -4.10 -3.38 23.93
C GLY A 672 -5.24 -2.71 23.18
N ALA A 673 -5.05 -1.56 22.52
CA ALA A 673 -6.11 -0.95 21.71
C ALA A 673 -6.46 -1.83 20.49
N ALA A 674 -7.74 -1.94 20.13
CA ALA A 674 -8.12 -2.61 18.88
C ALA A 674 -7.93 -1.74 17.63
N SER A 675 -8.02 -0.42 17.78
CA SER A 675 -7.92 0.52 16.66
C SER A 675 -7.37 1.87 17.13
N VAL A 676 -6.65 2.54 16.23
CA VAL A 676 -6.09 3.87 16.47
C VAL A 676 -6.40 4.77 15.29
N VAL A 677 -6.94 5.95 15.54
CA VAL A 677 -7.05 7.03 14.56
C VAL A 677 -5.96 8.04 14.85
N ALA A 678 -5.13 8.36 13.87
CA ALA A 678 -4.01 9.27 14.04
C ALA A 678 -3.84 10.19 12.83
N ALA A 679 -3.28 11.37 13.08
CA ALA A 679 -2.92 12.34 12.05
C ALA A 679 -1.45 12.22 11.64
N ARG A 680 -1.18 12.26 10.33
CA ARG A 680 0.19 12.25 9.75
C ARG A 680 0.90 13.59 9.84
N TRP A 681 0.17 14.70 9.82
CA TRP A 681 0.65 16.06 10.03
C TRP A 681 -0.42 16.87 10.77
N GLN A 682 -0.09 18.08 11.22
CA GLN A 682 -1.04 18.96 11.90
C GLN A 682 -2.00 19.60 10.90
N ALA A 683 -3.27 19.24 10.94
CA ALA A 683 -4.32 20.04 10.30
C ALA A 683 -4.68 21.24 11.19
N GLY A 684 -5.28 22.29 10.60
CA GLY A 684 -5.76 23.45 11.37
C GLY A 684 -6.78 23.05 12.44
N ASP A 685 -6.68 23.64 13.63
CA ASP A 685 -7.45 23.24 14.82
C ASP A 685 -8.97 23.17 14.58
N GLU A 686 -9.52 24.12 13.80
CA GLU A 686 -10.94 24.12 13.44
C GLU A 686 -11.33 22.88 12.62
N VAL A 687 -10.49 22.47 11.67
CA VAL A 687 -10.76 21.30 10.82
C VAL A 687 -10.57 20.02 11.61
N THR A 688 -9.50 19.92 12.39
CA THR A 688 -9.25 18.80 13.31
C THR A 688 -10.47 18.56 14.18
N ARG A 689 -11.00 19.61 14.82
CA ARG A 689 -12.21 19.50 15.62
C ARG A 689 -13.42 19.03 14.81
N LYS A 690 -13.67 19.61 13.63
CA LYS A 690 -14.79 19.19 12.75
C LYS A 690 -14.70 17.72 12.36
N VAL A 691 -13.54 17.23 11.96
CA VAL A 691 -13.33 15.83 11.54
C VAL A 691 -13.53 14.90 12.72
N LEU A 692 -12.92 15.18 13.88
CA LEU A 692 -13.03 14.29 15.05
C LEU A 692 -14.45 14.29 15.64
N ASP A 693 -15.12 15.44 15.72
CA ASP A 693 -16.51 15.52 16.18
C ASP A 693 -17.45 14.79 15.20
N ALA A 694 -17.21 14.89 13.89
CA ALA A 694 -17.95 14.12 12.89
C ALA A 694 -17.68 12.62 12.99
N PHE A 695 -16.43 12.22 13.21
CA PHE A 695 -16.04 10.83 13.41
C PHE A 695 -16.76 10.22 14.61
N ASP A 696 -16.75 10.90 15.76
CA ASP A 696 -17.41 10.44 16.99
C ASP A 696 -18.93 10.30 16.83
N ARG A 697 -19.57 11.23 16.11
CA ARG A 697 -20.99 11.15 15.75
C ARG A 697 -21.29 9.90 14.92
N HIS A 698 -20.51 9.67 13.86
CA HIS A 698 -20.74 8.55 12.93
C HIS A 698 -20.38 7.19 13.54
N LEU A 699 -19.43 7.14 14.48
CA LEU A 699 -18.99 5.90 15.17
C LEU A 699 -20.12 5.19 15.93
N THR A 700 -21.14 5.94 16.33
CA THR A 700 -22.33 5.39 17.02
C THR A 700 -23.17 4.49 16.12
N ARG A 701 -22.99 4.53 14.79
CA ARG A 701 -23.80 3.78 13.81
C ARG A 701 -22.97 2.97 12.82
N LEU A 702 -21.85 3.56 12.38
CA LEU A 702 -21.04 3.03 11.30
C LEU A 702 -19.81 2.29 11.86
N PRO A 703 -19.27 1.31 11.10
CA PRO A 703 -17.92 0.80 11.35
C PRO A 703 -16.88 1.93 11.30
N ARG A 704 -15.74 1.77 11.98
CA ARG A 704 -14.74 2.83 12.18
C ARG A 704 -14.23 3.43 10.86
N ASP A 705 -13.98 2.61 9.85
CA ASP A 705 -13.49 3.07 8.55
C ASP A 705 -14.54 3.92 7.81
N ARG A 706 -15.80 3.48 7.82
CA ARG A 706 -16.93 4.23 7.25
C ARG A 706 -17.21 5.51 8.03
N ALA A 707 -17.11 5.47 9.36
CA ALA A 707 -17.25 6.66 10.20
C ALA A 707 -16.19 7.71 9.85
N LEU A 708 -14.93 7.30 9.66
CA LEU A 708 -13.87 8.19 9.22
C LEU A 708 -14.11 8.70 7.79
N GLN A 709 -14.49 7.83 6.85
CA GLN A 709 -14.83 8.23 5.49
C GLN A 709 -15.93 9.30 5.45
N HIS A 710 -17.00 9.12 6.22
CA HIS A 710 -18.09 10.09 6.33
C HIS A 710 -17.63 11.40 6.96
N ALA A 711 -16.78 11.35 7.98
CA ALA A 711 -16.18 12.54 8.58
C ALA A 711 -15.31 13.32 7.57
N LEU A 712 -14.52 12.62 6.74
CA LEU A 712 -13.72 13.24 5.69
C LEU A 712 -14.58 13.86 4.58
N ARG A 713 -15.69 13.23 4.21
CA ARG A 713 -16.66 13.77 3.23
C ARG A 713 -17.25 15.11 3.66
N GLU A 714 -17.48 15.32 4.95
CA GLU A 714 -18.02 16.58 5.49
C GLU A 714 -17.05 17.77 5.36
N VAL A 715 -15.77 17.52 5.08
CA VAL A 715 -14.72 18.55 4.90
C VAL A 715 -13.99 18.43 3.56
N ALA A 716 -14.48 17.58 2.66
CA ALA A 716 -13.82 17.28 1.38
C ALA A 716 -13.87 18.43 0.37
N ASP A 717 -14.69 19.45 0.62
CA ASP A 717 -14.71 20.72 -0.10
C ASP A 717 -13.44 21.56 0.14
N ARG A 718 -12.72 21.29 1.23
CA ARG A 718 -11.44 21.92 1.56
C ARG A 718 -10.26 21.22 0.89
N HIS A 719 -9.11 21.90 0.88
CA HIS A 719 -7.87 21.36 0.32
C HIS A 719 -7.43 20.08 1.09
N PRO A 720 -6.91 19.03 0.43
CA PRO A 720 -6.47 17.78 1.08
C PRO A 720 -5.48 17.96 2.24
N ALA A 721 -4.75 19.06 2.26
CA ALA A 721 -3.89 19.47 3.38
C ALA A 721 -4.61 19.49 4.74
N ASP A 722 -5.91 19.77 4.74
CA ASP A 722 -6.69 19.95 5.96
C ASP A 722 -7.26 18.64 6.52
N TRP A 723 -7.39 17.59 5.71
CA TRP A 723 -8.13 16.38 6.10
C TRP A 723 -7.47 15.06 5.69
N ALA A 724 -6.60 15.03 4.68
CA ALA A 724 -5.95 13.80 4.23
C ALA A 724 -4.90 13.25 5.21
N CYS A 725 -4.60 13.99 6.28
CA CYS A 725 -3.70 13.55 7.34
C CYS A 725 -4.25 12.38 8.16
N TRP A 726 -5.58 12.21 8.22
CA TRP A 726 -6.21 11.22 9.09
C TRP A 726 -6.14 9.82 8.52
N SER A 727 -5.76 8.86 9.35
CA SER A 727 -5.72 7.44 8.99
C SER A 727 -6.23 6.60 10.15
N LEU A 728 -7.06 5.60 9.82
CA LEU A 728 -7.48 4.56 10.76
C LEU A 728 -6.52 3.38 10.67
N HIS A 729 -6.00 2.94 11.80
CA HIS A 729 -5.14 1.78 11.94
C HIS A 729 -5.81 0.72 12.81
N GLY A 730 -5.68 -0.56 12.43
CA GLY A 730 -6.23 -1.70 13.15
C GLY A 730 -7.62 -2.14 12.68
N ASP A 731 -8.48 -2.57 13.60
CA ASP A 731 -9.80 -3.12 13.25
C ASP A 731 -10.80 -2.09 12.69
N ALA A 732 -11.17 -2.24 11.42
CA ALA A 732 -12.18 -1.40 10.77
C ALA A 732 -13.63 -1.62 11.25
N GLY A 733 -13.86 -2.51 12.23
CA GLY A 733 -15.17 -2.99 12.65
C GLY A 733 -16.02 -1.98 13.42
N VAL A 734 -17.07 -2.49 14.07
CA VAL A 734 -18.02 -1.67 14.85
C VAL A 734 -17.52 -1.43 16.26
N GLN A 735 -17.59 -0.17 16.71
CA GLN A 735 -17.19 0.27 18.06
C GLN A 735 -18.30 0.09 19.12
N THR A 736 -19.57 0.31 18.79
CA THR A 736 -20.67 0.24 19.76
C THR A 736 -21.09 -1.20 20.10
N SER A 737 -21.59 -1.42 21.33
CA SER A 737 -22.24 -2.67 21.75
C SER A 737 -23.66 -2.82 21.18
N ALA A 738 -24.25 -1.75 20.63
CA ALA A 738 -25.59 -1.79 20.06
C ALA A 738 -25.71 -2.76 18.87
N GLY A 739 -26.81 -3.53 18.87
CA GLY A 739 -27.18 -4.47 17.82
C GLY A 739 -27.39 -3.84 16.43
N PRO A 740 -27.36 -4.63 15.34
CA PRO A 740 -27.48 -4.14 13.96
C PRO A 740 -28.70 -3.25 13.68
N LEU A 741 -29.90 -3.63 14.13
CA LEU A 741 -31.11 -2.82 13.91
C LEU A 741 -31.10 -1.59 14.81
N ARG A 742 -30.71 -1.72 16.08
CA ARG A 742 -30.54 -0.58 17.01
C ARG A 742 -29.61 0.50 16.48
N ARG A 743 -28.49 0.11 15.84
CA ARG A 743 -27.59 1.07 15.17
C ARG A 743 -28.27 1.83 14.03
N ARG A 744 -29.13 1.16 13.25
CA ARG A 744 -29.92 1.79 12.17
C ARG A 744 -30.99 2.74 12.71
N PHE A 745 -31.45 2.55 13.95
CA PHE A 745 -32.45 3.40 14.59
C PHE A 745 -31.93 4.73 15.15
N ARG A 746 -30.64 4.85 15.47
CA ARG A 746 -30.05 6.04 16.11
C ARG A 746 -30.18 7.32 15.26
N LYS A 747 -30.60 8.45 15.86
CA LYS A 747 -30.61 9.80 15.25
C LYS A 747 -29.36 10.59 15.64
N ASN A 748 -29.07 11.69 14.93
CA ASN A 748 -27.80 12.46 14.99
C ASN A 748 -27.39 12.80 16.41
N GLY A 749 -26.36 12.10 16.91
CA GLY A 749 -25.66 12.50 18.12
C GLY A 749 -26.43 12.31 19.44
N ASP A 750 -27.62 11.72 19.47
CA ASP A 750 -28.29 11.46 20.75
C ASP A 750 -27.73 10.17 21.38
N PRO A 751 -26.93 10.26 22.46
CA PRO A 751 -26.73 9.10 23.31
C PRO A 751 -28.08 8.79 23.96
N VAL A 752 -28.55 7.54 23.84
CA VAL A 752 -29.42 7.02 24.88
C VAL A 752 -28.46 6.49 25.94
N PRO A 753 -28.35 7.12 27.12
CA PRO A 753 -27.50 6.60 28.17
C PRO A 753 -28.03 5.21 28.52
N LEU A 754 -27.22 4.18 28.31
CA LEU A 754 -27.33 2.99 29.14
C LEU A 754 -26.53 3.33 30.38
N GLU A 755 -27.08 4.17 31.25
CA GLU A 755 -26.52 4.33 32.58
C GLU A 755 -26.54 2.95 33.23
N THR A 756 -25.36 2.47 33.60
CA THR A 756 -25.13 1.10 34.09
C THR A 756 -25.66 0.89 35.52
N ARG A 757 -26.53 1.76 36.03
CA ARG A 757 -27.16 1.65 37.35
C ARG A 757 -28.68 1.72 37.14
N PRO A 758 -29.45 0.71 37.61
CA PRO A 758 -30.90 0.75 37.49
C PRO A 758 -31.42 2.02 38.16
N LYS A 759 -32.23 2.79 37.42
CA LYS A 759 -32.94 3.94 37.97
C LYS A 759 -34.33 3.47 38.41
N VAL A 760 -34.58 3.51 39.71
CA VAL A 760 -35.81 3.04 40.32
C VAL A 760 -36.58 4.27 40.80
N PHE A 761 -37.84 4.38 40.40
CA PHE A 761 -38.73 5.39 40.96
C PHE A 761 -39.57 4.75 42.07
N LEU A 762 -39.47 5.31 43.28
CA LEU A 762 -40.27 4.91 44.43
C LEU A 762 -41.46 5.87 44.57
N SER A 763 -42.66 5.33 44.35
CA SER A 763 -43.93 6.05 44.52
C SER A 763 -44.57 5.62 45.83
N PHE A 764 -44.95 6.58 46.68
CA PHE A 764 -45.45 6.34 48.02
C PHE A 764 -46.41 7.45 48.46
N ALA A 765 -47.33 7.16 49.38
CA ALA A 765 -48.15 8.21 49.99
C ALA A 765 -47.28 9.06 50.92
N GLY A 766 -47.49 10.38 51.00
CA GLY A 766 -46.60 11.28 51.77
C GLY A 766 -46.35 10.86 53.23
N LYS A 767 -47.33 10.21 53.88
CA LYS A 767 -47.18 9.65 55.25
C LYS A 767 -46.22 8.45 55.34
N ASP A 768 -45.93 7.80 54.22
CA ASP A 768 -45.06 6.63 54.11
C ASP A 768 -43.62 6.99 53.72
N ARG A 769 -43.29 8.30 53.65
CA ARG A 769 -41.93 8.81 53.37
C ARG A 769 -40.83 8.11 54.19
N PRO A 770 -40.99 7.84 55.51
CA PRO A 770 -39.95 7.13 56.27
C PRO A 770 -39.62 5.74 55.71
N HIS A 771 -40.63 4.99 55.27
CA HIS A 771 -40.44 3.66 54.66
C HIS A 771 -39.81 3.77 53.27
N ALA A 772 -40.15 4.80 52.50
CA ALA A 772 -39.57 5.04 51.19
C ALA A 772 -38.09 5.44 51.26
N GLU A 773 -37.72 6.30 52.22
CA GLU A 773 -36.33 6.68 52.48
C GLU A 773 -35.49 5.49 52.97
N GLN A 774 -36.08 4.63 53.82
CA GLN A 774 -35.45 3.38 54.24
C GLN A 774 -35.16 2.49 53.02
N LEU A 775 -36.16 2.24 52.17
CA LEU A 775 -35.99 1.42 50.99
C LEU A 775 -34.96 2.04 50.03
N ARG A 776 -34.98 3.36 49.81
CA ARG A 776 -33.95 4.06 49.01
C ARG A 776 -32.54 3.77 49.54
N ALA A 777 -32.31 3.97 50.84
CA ALA A 777 -31.00 3.75 51.45
C ALA A 777 -30.53 2.29 51.29
N GLU A 778 -31.45 1.33 51.46
CA GLU A 778 -31.15 -0.09 51.26
C GLU A 778 -30.82 -0.45 49.81
N LEU A 779 -31.49 0.19 48.83
CA LEU A 779 -31.23 0.01 47.40
C LEU A 779 -29.91 0.67 46.97
N GLU A 780 -29.62 1.88 47.46
CA GLU A 780 -28.37 2.62 47.19
C GLU A 780 -27.15 1.88 47.74
N ALA A 781 -27.24 1.32 48.96
CA ALA A 781 -26.21 0.47 49.54
C ALA A 781 -25.90 -0.78 48.68
N ARG A 782 -26.84 -1.18 47.82
CA ARG A 782 -26.74 -2.32 46.90
C ARG A 782 -26.43 -1.88 45.45
N ASN A 783 -25.95 -0.64 45.25
CA ASN A 783 -25.60 -0.03 43.95
C ASN A 783 -26.79 0.18 42.99
N VAL A 784 -27.98 0.47 43.51
CA VAL A 784 -29.16 0.84 42.72
C VAL A 784 -29.52 2.30 42.97
N SER A 785 -29.75 3.06 41.90
CA SER A 785 -30.11 4.49 42.00
C SER A 785 -31.61 4.61 42.20
N ALA A 786 -32.06 4.96 43.41
CA ALA A 786 -33.47 5.09 43.73
C ALA A 786 -33.86 6.57 43.93
N TYR A 787 -34.86 7.02 43.18
CA TYR A 787 -35.44 8.36 43.25
C TYR A 787 -36.76 8.29 44.01
N LEU A 788 -36.95 9.24 44.93
CA LEU A 788 -38.21 9.41 45.64
C LEU A 788 -39.06 10.42 44.87
N ASP A 789 -40.37 10.25 44.89
CA ASP A 789 -41.29 11.29 44.44
C ASP A 789 -41.11 12.56 45.32
N GLU A 790 -40.51 13.61 44.75
CA GLU A 790 -40.30 14.90 45.44
C GLU A 790 -41.58 15.75 45.46
N ASN A 791 -42.56 15.43 44.60
CA ASN A 791 -43.85 16.11 44.57
C ASN A 791 -44.76 15.46 45.61
N GLU A 792 -44.90 16.09 46.78
CA GLU A 792 -46.04 15.78 47.65
C GLU A 792 -47.31 16.01 46.83
N ILE A 793 -48.02 14.95 46.45
CA ILE A 793 -49.28 15.06 45.71
C ILE A 793 -50.27 15.82 46.60
N ALA A 794 -50.39 17.12 46.35
CA ALA A 794 -51.34 17.98 47.03
C ALA A 794 -52.76 17.69 46.48
N PRO A 795 -53.82 17.92 47.27
CA PRO A 795 -55.18 17.68 46.80
C PRO A 795 -55.53 18.60 45.62
N GLY A 796 -55.60 18.07 44.40
CA GLY A 796 -56.03 18.77 43.18
C GLY A 796 -55.00 18.87 42.05
N ASP A 797 -53.77 18.38 42.23
CA ASP A 797 -52.74 18.43 41.18
C ASP A 797 -52.87 17.31 40.14
N ASN A 798 -52.41 17.60 38.91
CA ASN A 798 -52.42 16.64 37.79
C ASN A 798 -51.25 15.64 37.92
N VAL A 799 -51.47 14.62 38.75
CA VAL A 799 -50.55 13.51 39.05
C VAL A 799 -49.98 12.84 37.78
N ILE A 800 -50.71 12.84 36.66
CA ILE A 800 -50.29 12.23 35.39
C ILE A 800 -49.05 12.94 34.83
N ALA A 801 -48.94 14.26 34.92
CA ALA A 801 -47.79 15.00 34.37
C ALA A 801 -46.50 14.75 35.16
N ALA A 802 -46.60 14.63 36.49
CA ALA A 802 -45.46 14.30 37.36
C ALA A 802 -45.03 12.83 37.20
N ILE A 803 -46.00 11.91 37.06
CA ILE A 803 -45.75 10.51 36.74
C ILE A 803 -45.11 10.36 35.35
N ASP A 804 -45.54 11.16 34.36
CA ASP A 804 -44.97 11.16 33.00
C ASP A 804 -43.47 11.53 32.98
N GLU A 805 -43.08 12.53 33.76
CA GLU A 805 -41.68 12.97 33.88
C GLU A 805 -40.83 11.93 34.62
N ALA A 806 -41.36 11.35 35.71
CA ALA A 806 -40.70 10.32 36.50
C ALA A 806 -40.55 8.97 35.76
N LEU A 807 -41.56 8.59 34.96
CA LEU A 807 -41.54 7.39 34.11
C LEU A 807 -40.62 7.53 32.90
N ALA A 808 -40.31 8.76 32.46
CA ALA A 808 -39.39 8.98 31.34
C ALA A 808 -37.91 8.71 31.71
N THR A 809 -37.57 8.74 32.99
CA THR A 809 -36.17 8.69 33.46
C THR A 809 -35.82 7.44 34.27
N SER A 810 -36.77 6.51 34.46
CA SER A 810 -36.64 5.37 35.39
C SER A 810 -36.90 4.03 34.69
N ASP A 811 -36.08 3.02 34.98
CA ASP A 811 -36.19 1.66 34.43
C ASP A 811 -37.25 0.82 35.16
N TYR A 812 -37.43 1.07 36.45
CA TYR A 812 -38.32 0.32 37.35
C TYR A 812 -39.21 1.27 38.14
N TYR A 813 -40.47 0.92 38.29
CA TYR A 813 -41.43 1.65 39.12
C TYR A 813 -41.83 0.77 40.31
N VAL A 814 -41.58 1.26 41.51
CA VAL A 814 -41.96 0.57 42.75
C VAL A 814 -43.04 1.40 43.43
N LEU A 815 -44.24 0.84 43.53
CA LEU A 815 -45.35 1.41 44.28
C LEU A 815 -45.33 0.85 45.70
N LEU A 816 -45.16 1.73 46.69
CA LEU A 816 -45.36 1.40 48.09
C LEU A 816 -46.86 1.49 48.40
N TRP A 817 -47.46 0.37 48.78
CA TRP A 817 -48.89 0.24 49.05
C TRP A 817 -49.16 0.14 50.55
N SER A 818 -50.06 1.00 51.04
CA SER A 818 -50.47 1.08 52.44
C SER A 818 -51.92 1.56 52.56
N ALA A 819 -52.49 1.53 53.77
CA ALA A 819 -53.75 2.18 54.12
C ALA A 819 -53.71 3.71 53.97
N ASN A 820 -52.53 4.33 53.84
CA ASN A 820 -52.37 5.77 53.56
C ASN A 820 -52.47 6.10 52.06
N THR A 821 -52.41 5.09 51.20
CA THR A 821 -52.50 5.20 49.73
C THR A 821 -53.92 5.49 49.19
N PRO A 822 -55.04 4.96 49.73
CA PRO A 822 -56.34 4.95 49.04
C PRO A 822 -57.19 6.25 49.03
N HIS A 823 -56.65 7.43 49.31
CA HIS A 823 -57.48 8.65 49.40
C HIS A 823 -57.31 9.61 48.22
N ARG A 824 -58.05 9.30 47.13
CA ARG A 824 -58.73 10.18 46.14
C ARG A 824 -58.51 9.75 44.68
N GLU A 825 -59.62 9.67 43.94
CA GLU A 825 -59.81 9.58 42.47
C GLU A 825 -59.15 8.43 41.66
N TRP A 826 -58.13 7.71 42.16
CA TRP A 826 -57.45 6.62 41.43
C TRP A 826 -58.34 5.39 41.15
N VAL A 827 -59.41 5.18 41.94
CA VAL A 827 -60.27 3.96 41.89
C VAL A 827 -61.40 4.06 40.84
N ALA A 828 -61.51 5.16 40.10
CA ALA A 828 -62.48 5.29 39.03
C ALA A 828 -62.10 4.42 37.81
N LYS A 829 -63.10 3.76 37.20
CA LYS A 829 -62.93 2.87 36.03
C LYS A 829 -62.20 3.54 34.85
N GLU A 830 -62.34 4.86 34.67
CA GLU A 830 -61.66 5.61 33.60
C GLU A 830 -60.15 5.75 33.83
N TRP A 831 -59.70 5.88 35.09
CA TRP A 831 -58.30 6.03 35.46
C TRP A 831 -57.51 4.72 35.42
N THR A 832 -58.17 3.61 35.74
CA THR A 832 -57.59 2.25 35.68
C THR A 832 -57.15 1.87 34.26
N GLY A 833 -57.89 2.36 33.24
CA GLY A 833 -57.54 2.17 31.83
C GLY A 833 -56.33 3.01 31.42
N ALA A 834 -56.29 4.28 31.82
CA ALA A 834 -55.19 5.20 31.52
C ALA A 834 -53.87 4.74 32.14
N PHE A 835 -53.85 4.41 33.44
CA PHE A 835 -52.63 3.97 34.13
C PHE A 835 -52.04 2.67 33.57
N ASN A 836 -52.88 1.67 33.29
CA ASN A 836 -52.40 0.44 32.64
C ASN A 836 -51.91 0.72 31.22
N LEU A 837 -52.63 1.54 30.44
CA LEU A 837 -52.22 1.91 29.09
C LEU A 837 -50.90 2.68 29.08
N GLU A 838 -50.66 3.54 30.05
CA GLU A 838 -49.46 4.37 30.21
C GLU A 838 -48.25 3.57 30.67
N MET A 839 -48.43 2.68 31.66
CA MET A 839 -47.45 1.67 32.05
C MET A 839 -47.08 0.75 30.86
N THR A 840 -48.07 0.37 30.05
CA THR A 840 -47.85 -0.47 28.86
C THR A 840 -47.15 0.31 27.74
N ARG A 841 -47.51 1.61 27.55
CA ARG A 841 -46.87 2.50 26.56
C ARG A 841 -45.41 2.78 26.87
N ARG A 842 -45.07 3.00 28.15
CA ARG A 842 -43.72 3.41 28.62
C ARG A 842 -42.84 2.23 29.04
N ARG A 843 -43.42 1.04 29.23
CA ARG A 843 -42.73 -0.24 29.48
C ARG A 843 -41.83 -0.26 30.72
N ALA A 844 -42.23 0.45 31.78
CA ALA A 844 -41.64 0.31 33.10
C ALA A 844 -42.20 -0.95 33.80
N PHE A 845 -41.35 -1.71 34.47
CA PHE A 845 -41.82 -2.78 35.36
C PHE A 845 -42.42 -2.19 36.63
N LEU A 846 -43.69 -2.51 36.90
CA LEU A 846 -44.37 -2.14 38.15
C LEU A 846 -44.19 -3.23 39.20
N PHE A 847 -43.45 -2.92 40.25
CA PHE A 847 -43.39 -3.70 41.48
C PHE A 847 -44.29 -3.08 42.54
N ILE A 848 -44.97 -3.92 43.30
CA ILE A 848 -45.82 -3.48 44.41
C ILE A 848 -45.17 -3.95 45.70
N VAL A 849 -44.83 -3.01 46.58
CA VAL A 849 -44.28 -3.29 47.91
C VAL A 849 -45.35 -2.94 48.94
N ARG A 850 -45.81 -3.92 49.71
CA ARG A 850 -46.80 -3.71 50.77
C ARG A 850 -46.11 -3.25 52.05
N LEU A 851 -46.65 -2.18 52.63
CA LEU A 851 -46.22 -1.61 53.91
C LEU A 851 -47.12 -2.09 55.07
N ASP A 852 -48.38 -2.43 54.79
CA ASP A 852 -49.35 -2.91 55.77
C ASP A 852 -50.37 -3.91 55.18
N GLU A 853 -51.34 -4.31 56.00
CA GLU A 853 -52.36 -5.30 55.67
C GLU A 853 -53.51 -4.77 54.79
N GLU A 854 -53.41 -3.55 54.25
CA GLU A 854 -54.45 -3.01 53.38
C GLU A 854 -54.61 -3.85 52.09
N PRO A 855 -55.84 -4.28 51.74
CA PRO A 855 -56.07 -5.07 50.54
C PRO A 855 -55.77 -4.27 49.27
N LEU A 856 -55.10 -4.92 48.32
CA LEU A 856 -54.86 -4.36 46.99
C LEU A 856 -56.19 -4.22 46.21
N PRO A 857 -56.36 -3.17 45.40
CA PRO A 857 -57.54 -3.02 44.57
C PRO A 857 -57.61 -4.15 43.52
N PRO A 858 -58.82 -4.50 43.02
CA PRO A 858 -59.02 -5.68 42.16
C PRO A 858 -58.11 -5.78 40.93
N PHE A 859 -57.60 -4.66 40.41
CA PHE A 859 -56.69 -4.63 39.25
C PHE A 859 -55.21 -4.84 39.60
N LEU A 860 -54.81 -4.63 40.85
CA LEU A 860 -53.47 -4.93 41.37
C LEU A 860 -53.42 -6.30 42.07
N ALA A 861 -54.57 -6.83 42.49
CA ALA A 861 -54.71 -8.14 43.12
C ALA A 861 -54.09 -9.34 42.35
N PRO A 862 -54.10 -9.38 40.99
CA PRO A 862 -53.44 -10.47 40.25
C PRO A 862 -51.91 -10.34 40.20
N ARG A 863 -51.34 -9.19 40.58
CA ARG A 863 -49.89 -8.96 40.54
C ARG A 863 -49.23 -9.47 41.81
N LYS A 864 -48.05 -10.09 41.67
CA LYS A 864 -47.22 -10.47 42.82
C LYS A 864 -46.78 -9.21 43.57
N HIS A 865 -46.99 -9.19 44.88
CA HIS A 865 -46.53 -8.15 45.78
C HIS A 865 -45.37 -8.66 46.64
N ILE A 866 -44.59 -7.71 47.18
CA ILE A 866 -43.45 -7.97 48.04
C ILE A 866 -43.68 -7.23 49.36
N ASP A 867 -43.39 -7.84 50.50
CA ASP A 867 -43.46 -7.12 51.77
C ASP A 867 -42.21 -6.25 51.97
N LEU A 868 -42.34 -5.08 52.60
CA LEU A 868 -41.24 -4.12 52.76
C LEU A 868 -39.95 -4.73 53.32
N VAL A 869 -40.07 -5.64 54.29
CA VAL A 869 -38.94 -6.31 54.96
C VAL A 869 -38.06 -7.06 53.96
N ASP A 870 -38.67 -7.67 52.94
CA ASP A 870 -37.98 -8.45 51.90
C ASP A 870 -37.71 -7.63 50.62
N ALA A 871 -38.20 -6.38 50.56
CA ALA A 871 -38.30 -5.62 49.32
C ALA A 871 -36.96 -5.37 48.67
N ALA A 872 -35.98 -4.85 49.41
CA ALA A 872 -34.67 -4.52 48.85
C ALA A 872 -33.97 -5.77 48.29
N ASP A 873 -33.96 -6.88 49.02
CA ASP A 873 -33.26 -8.10 48.60
C ASP A 873 -33.97 -8.81 47.44
N ARG A 874 -35.31 -8.85 47.44
CA ARG A 874 -36.08 -9.45 46.33
C ARG A 874 -36.00 -8.60 45.06
N LEU A 875 -36.14 -7.28 45.17
CA LEU A 875 -35.99 -6.38 44.02
C LEU A 875 -34.60 -6.48 43.42
N VAL A 876 -33.54 -6.43 44.25
CA VAL A 876 -32.16 -6.58 43.79
C VAL A 876 -31.90 -7.96 43.20
N SER A 877 -32.51 -9.03 43.73
CA SER A 877 -32.40 -10.38 43.16
C SER A 877 -33.03 -10.46 41.77
N ILE A 878 -34.24 -9.92 41.60
CA ILE A 878 -34.95 -9.87 40.31
C ILE A 878 -34.11 -9.07 39.31
N TRP A 879 -33.65 -7.87 39.68
CA TRP A 879 -32.84 -7.05 38.79
C TRP A 879 -31.46 -7.66 38.49
N ARG A 880 -30.84 -8.36 39.45
CA ARG A 880 -29.60 -9.12 39.18
C ARG A 880 -29.85 -10.25 38.19
N SER A 881 -31.03 -10.90 38.25
CA SER A 881 -31.45 -11.91 37.28
C SER A 881 -31.62 -11.29 35.89
N ASP A 882 -32.32 -10.16 35.78
CA ASP A 882 -32.51 -9.43 34.53
C ASP A 882 -31.16 -9.01 33.90
N ARG A 883 -30.18 -8.62 34.74
CA ARG A 883 -28.83 -8.25 34.28
C ARG A 883 -27.99 -9.42 33.78
N LYS A 884 -28.34 -10.68 34.06
CA LYS A 884 -27.70 -11.84 33.41
C LYS A 884 -28.00 -11.91 31.91
N SER A 885 -28.98 -11.13 31.41
CA SER A 885 -29.41 -11.14 30.02
C SER A 885 -28.44 -10.46 29.03
N GLU A 886 -27.41 -9.76 29.51
CA GLU A 886 -26.45 -8.95 28.71
C GLU A 886 -27.07 -7.75 27.94
N LEU A 887 -28.39 -7.70 27.76
CA LEU A 887 -29.15 -6.63 27.11
C LEU A 887 -30.20 -6.02 28.08
N PRO A 888 -30.68 -4.78 27.85
CA PRO A 888 -31.75 -4.18 28.65
C PRO A 888 -33.03 -5.03 28.59
N VAL A 889 -33.58 -5.34 29.76
CA VAL A 889 -34.78 -6.18 29.91
C VAL A 889 -36.02 -5.29 30.02
N PHE A 890 -37.08 -5.64 29.27
CA PHE A 890 -38.37 -4.97 29.25
C PHE A 890 -39.50 -5.98 29.48
N PRO A 891 -40.67 -5.53 29.97
CA PRO A 891 -41.84 -6.40 30.01
C PRO A 891 -42.32 -6.72 28.58
N GLN A 892 -43.09 -7.80 28.44
CA GLN A 892 -43.81 -8.07 27.19
C GLN A 892 -44.77 -6.90 26.85
N PRO A 893 -44.80 -6.43 25.58
CA PRO A 893 -45.67 -5.34 25.12
C PRO A 893 -47.16 -5.57 25.38
N VAL A 894 -47.62 -6.82 25.24
CA VAL A 894 -49.02 -7.19 25.46
C VAL A 894 -49.14 -7.87 26.82
N PRO A 895 -50.02 -7.40 27.72
CA PRO A 895 -50.27 -8.08 28.98
C PRO A 895 -50.71 -9.54 28.74
N PRO A 896 -50.23 -10.49 29.56
CA PRO A 896 -50.60 -11.89 29.38
C PRO A 896 -52.09 -12.06 29.71
N THR A 897 -52.81 -12.78 28.85
CA THR A 897 -54.13 -13.36 29.17
C THR A 897 -53.95 -14.87 29.36
N PRO A 898 -53.56 -15.33 30.55
CA PRO A 898 -53.22 -16.73 30.74
C PRO A 898 -54.47 -17.62 30.78
N ASP A 899 -54.59 -18.54 29.83
CA ASP A 899 -55.54 -19.66 29.85
C ASP A 899 -54.91 -20.91 30.55
N GLY A 900 -54.21 -20.71 31.69
CA GLY A 900 -53.56 -21.80 32.45
C GLY A 900 -52.27 -21.38 33.17
N PRO A 901 -51.54 -22.34 33.78
CA PRO A 901 -50.26 -22.06 34.44
C PRO A 901 -49.18 -21.67 33.41
N THR A 902 -48.57 -20.51 33.64
CA THR A 902 -47.52 -19.93 32.78
C THR A 902 -46.18 -19.79 33.51
N VAL A 903 -45.08 -19.89 32.78
CA VAL A 903 -43.71 -19.59 33.23
C VAL A 903 -43.18 -18.36 32.49
N ALA A 904 -42.34 -17.56 33.16
CA ALA A 904 -41.68 -16.42 32.54
C ALA A 904 -40.38 -16.87 31.87
N ILE A 905 -40.16 -16.48 30.62
CA ILE A 905 -38.91 -16.69 29.89
C ILE A 905 -38.35 -15.35 29.41
N SER A 906 -37.03 -15.24 29.34
CA SER A 906 -36.33 -14.10 28.79
C SER A 906 -36.08 -14.30 27.30
N VAL A 907 -36.80 -13.57 26.45
CA VAL A 907 -36.59 -13.58 25.00
C VAL A 907 -35.61 -12.47 24.63
N ARG A 908 -34.39 -12.85 24.26
CA ARG A 908 -33.29 -11.93 23.98
C ARG A 908 -33.12 -11.72 22.47
N SER A 909 -33.17 -10.46 22.02
CA SER A 909 -32.90 -10.10 20.63
C SER A 909 -31.61 -9.29 20.51
N HIS A 910 -30.55 -9.93 20.01
CA HIS A 910 -29.31 -9.23 19.67
C HIS A 910 -29.48 -8.24 18.50
N ASP A 911 -30.47 -8.44 17.63
CA ASP A 911 -30.77 -7.55 16.50
C ASP A 911 -31.37 -6.22 16.97
N LEU A 912 -32.40 -6.30 17.83
CA LEU A 912 -33.06 -5.15 18.45
C LEU A 912 -32.25 -4.55 19.61
N GLY A 913 -31.37 -5.34 20.21
CA GLY A 913 -30.55 -4.93 21.35
C GLY A 913 -31.34 -4.83 22.65
N THR A 914 -32.38 -5.65 22.80
CA THR A 914 -33.29 -5.69 23.95
C THR A 914 -33.60 -7.14 24.34
N THR A 915 -34.03 -7.33 25.57
CA THR A 915 -34.63 -8.58 26.08
C THR A 915 -36.04 -8.29 26.53
N HIS A 916 -37.00 -9.17 26.22
CA HIS A 916 -38.36 -9.10 26.75
C HIS A 916 -38.67 -10.30 27.62
N VAL A 917 -39.28 -10.06 28.78
CA VAL A 917 -39.83 -11.13 29.62
C VAL A 917 -41.20 -11.53 29.07
N VAL A 918 -41.30 -12.74 28.54
CA VAL A 918 -42.50 -13.31 27.93
C VAL A 918 -43.06 -14.42 28.80
N MET A 919 -44.36 -14.39 29.07
CA MET A 919 -45.08 -15.45 29.77
C MET A 919 -45.51 -16.53 28.77
N THR A 920 -45.09 -17.77 29.00
CA THR A 920 -45.40 -18.91 28.15
C THR A 920 -46.10 -20.02 28.94
N PRO A 921 -46.92 -20.88 28.30
CA PRO A 921 -47.52 -22.04 28.97
C PRO A 921 -46.48 -23.00 29.56
N LEU A 922 -46.84 -23.76 30.60
CA LEU A 922 -45.96 -24.75 31.25
C LEU A 922 -45.58 -25.93 30.33
N HIS A 923 -46.43 -26.27 29.36
CA HIS A 923 -46.19 -27.33 28.37
C HIS A 923 -45.79 -26.70 27.04
N LEU A 924 -44.51 -26.77 26.70
CA LEU A 924 -43.93 -26.10 25.54
C LEU A 924 -43.75 -27.10 24.38
N THR A 925 -44.56 -26.98 23.33
CA THR A 925 -44.12 -27.39 21.99
C THR A 925 -43.43 -26.21 21.31
N GLY A 926 -42.57 -26.49 20.32
CA GLY A 926 -41.89 -25.45 19.54
C GLY A 926 -42.84 -24.40 18.96
N ALA A 927 -43.96 -24.86 18.40
CA ALA A 927 -45.03 -24.02 17.86
C ALA A 927 -45.77 -23.20 18.94
N ALA A 928 -46.00 -23.78 20.13
CA ALA A 928 -46.62 -23.05 21.24
C ALA A 928 -45.70 -21.95 21.79
N LEU A 929 -44.40 -22.22 21.87
CA LEU A 929 -43.38 -21.24 22.25
C LEU A 929 -43.30 -20.12 21.21
N TYR A 930 -43.17 -20.47 19.93
CA TYR A 930 -43.09 -19.51 18.84
C TYR A 930 -44.31 -18.58 18.83
N ARG A 931 -45.51 -19.14 18.94
CA ARG A 931 -46.76 -18.38 19.02
C ARG A 931 -46.81 -17.46 20.25
N SER A 932 -46.42 -17.96 21.42
CA SER A 932 -46.42 -17.16 22.65
C SER A 932 -45.46 -15.96 22.54
N VAL A 933 -44.26 -16.18 22.00
CA VAL A 933 -43.28 -15.11 21.77
C VAL A 933 -43.79 -14.12 20.72
N PHE A 934 -44.32 -14.62 19.60
CA PHE A 934 -44.82 -13.81 18.50
C PHE A 934 -45.98 -12.90 18.93
N ASP A 935 -46.95 -13.46 19.63
CA ASP A 935 -48.14 -12.73 20.10
C ASP A 935 -47.79 -11.75 21.22
N ALA A 936 -46.98 -12.19 22.21
CA ALA A 936 -46.60 -11.35 23.35
C ALA A 936 -45.76 -10.13 22.93
N MET A 937 -44.86 -10.31 21.95
CA MET A 937 -43.99 -9.25 21.43
C MET A 937 -44.61 -8.46 20.26
N GLN A 938 -45.79 -8.84 19.76
CA GLN A 938 -46.39 -8.27 18.54
C GLN A 938 -45.38 -8.17 17.39
N LEU A 939 -44.75 -9.29 17.07
CA LEU A 939 -43.74 -9.31 16.02
C LEU A 939 -44.38 -9.00 14.65
N PRO A 940 -43.98 -7.94 13.93
CA PRO A 940 -44.56 -7.64 12.62
C PRO A 940 -44.15 -8.69 11.59
N THR A 941 -45.02 -9.08 10.67
CA THR A 941 -44.63 -9.88 9.49
C THR A 941 -44.27 -9.02 8.30
N GLU A 942 -44.86 -7.82 8.21
CA GLU A 942 -44.63 -6.87 7.13
C GLU A 942 -44.85 -5.43 7.60
N GLN A 943 -44.06 -4.49 7.07
CA GLN A 943 -44.29 -3.05 7.22
C GLN A 943 -44.16 -2.39 5.85
N ALA A 944 -45.22 -1.70 5.42
CA ALA A 944 -45.28 -1.05 4.12
C ALA A 944 -45.59 0.46 4.23
N THR A 945 -45.33 1.19 3.15
CA THR A 945 -45.65 2.60 2.93
C THR A 945 -46.13 2.82 1.49
N PHE A 946 -46.74 3.98 1.19
CA PHE A 946 -47.25 4.33 -0.14
C PHE A 946 -48.16 3.25 -0.76
N ASP A 947 -49.29 2.95 -0.13
CA ASP A 947 -50.28 1.95 -0.59
C ASP A 947 -49.70 0.55 -0.89
N GLY A 948 -48.68 0.13 -0.14
CA GLY A 948 -48.05 -1.19 -0.32
C GLY A 948 -47.06 -1.26 -1.47
N ALA A 949 -46.68 -0.12 -2.07
CA ALA A 949 -45.69 -0.10 -3.14
C ALA A 949 -44.28 -0.43 -2.64
N ILE A 950 -43.97 -0.10 -1.38
CA ILE A 950 -42.64 -0.22 -0.78
C ILE A 950 -42.77 -0.70 0.66
N GLY A 951 -42.01 -1.73 1.03
CA GLY A 951 -42.04 -2.26 2.38
C GLY A 951 -40.93 -3.24 2.73
N MET A 952 -41.06 -3.84 3.91
CA MET A 952 -40.16 -4.86 4.45
C MET A 952 -40.97 -6.01 5.00
N ARG A 953 -40.52 -7.24 4.76
CA ARG A 953 -41.02 -8.45 5.40
C ARG A 953 -40.03 -8.94 6.45
N PHE A 954 -40.57 -9.52 7.51
CA PHE A 954 -39.80 -9.99 8.64
C PHE A 954 -40.10 -11.46 8.91
N THR A 955 -39.05 -12.24 9.15
CA THR A 955 -39.17 -13.63 9.60
C THR A 955 -38.29 -13.85 10.82
N TYR A 956 -38.72 -14.73 11.73
CA TYR A 956 -38.08 -14.91 13.03
C TYR A 956 -37.61 -16.34 13.23
N GLU A 957 -36.47 -16.50 13.88
CA GLU A 957 -35.92 -17.81 14.26
C GLU A 957 -35.58 -17.77 15.75
N LEU A 958 -36.03 -18.78 16.51
CA LEU A 958 -35.75 -18.92 17.93
C LEU A 958 -34.59 -19.91 18.15
N TYR A 959 -33.76 -19.62 19.15
CA TYR A 959 -32.58 -20.40 19.48
C TYR A 959 -32.47 -20.61 20.99
N GLN A 960 -31.91 -21.75 21.39
CA GLN A 960 -31.45 -21.99 22.76
C GLN A 960 -30.02 -22.55 22.71
N GLN A 961 -29.10 -21.94 23.46
CA GLN A 961 -27.67 -22.33 23.47
C GLN A 961 -27.03 -22.41 22.07
N ASN A 962 -27.47 -21.55 21.13
CA ASN A 962 -27.13 -21.52 19.70
C ASN A 962 -27.70 -22.66 18.83
N GLU A 963 -28.55 -23.54 19.35
CA GLU A 963 -29.29 -24.51 18.55
C GLU A 963 -30.69 -23.96 18.21
N PRO A 964 -31.16 -24.11 16.95
CA PRO A 964 -32.46 -23.60 16.53
C PRO A 964 -33.59 -24.43 17.17
N ILE A 965 -34.63 -23.73 17.65
CA ILE A 965 -35.86 -24.36 18.13
C ILE A 965 -36.81 -24.49 16.92
N PRO A 966 -37.21 -25.72 16.53
CA PRO A 966 -38.17 -25.91 15.44
C PRO A 966 -39.54 -25.28 15.75
N ASP A 967 -40.14 -24.61 14.78
CA ASP A 967 -41.54 -24.16 14.85
C ASP A 967 -42.50 -25.32 14.52
N ASP A 968 -42.50 -26.36 15.35
CA ASP A 968 -43.32 -27.56 15.16
C ASP A 968 -43.88 -28.11 16.49
N GLN A 969 -44.55 -29.27 16.45
CA GLN A 969 -45.17 -29.87 17.64
C GLN A 969 -44.18 -30.63 18.54
N SER A 970 -42.87 -30.52 18.31
CA SER A 970 -41.85 -31.15 19.15
C SER A 970 -41.83 -30.51 20.54
N THR A 971 -41.72 -31.33 21.58
CA THR A 971 -41.57 -30.85 22.97
C THR A 971 -40.24 -30.11 23.12
N VAL A 972 -40.29 -28.92 23.73
CA VAL A 972 -39.11 -28.09 24.02
C VAL A 972 -38.82 -28.15 25.51
N GLU A 973 -37.66 -28.70 25.88
CA GLU A 973 -37.14 -28.60 27.23
C GLU A 973 -36.25 -27.35 27.35
N LEU A 974 -36.76 -26.31 28.01
CA LEU A 974 -35.96 -25.13 28.27
C LEU A 974 -34.93 -25.41 29.37
N THR A 975 -33.70 -25.73 28.97
CA THR A 975 -32.56 -25.92 29.89
C THR A 975 -32.11 -24.62 30.58
N SER A 976 -32.48 -23.47 30.02
CA SER A 976 -32.34 -22.14 30.62
C SER A 976 -33.58 -21.30 30.36
N ASP A 977 -33.87 -20.38 31.27
CA ASP A 977 -34.97 -19.40 31.12
C ASP A 977 -34.74 -18.37 29.99
N VAL A 978 -33.64 -18.48 29.22
CA VAL A 978 -33.30 -17.58 28.12
C VAL A 978 -33.52 -18.25 26.75
N VAL A 979 -34.20 -17.54 25.86
CA VAL A 979 -34.40 -17.89 24.44
C VAL A 979 -33.92 -16.74 23.58
N ASP A 980 -33.08 -17.01 22.59
CA ASP A 980 -32.58 -16.00 21.65
C ASP A 980 -33.51 -15.91 20.43
N ILE A 981 -33.79 -14.70 19.95
CA ILE A 981 -34.55 -14.44 18.72
C ILE A 981 -33.75 -13.65 17.69
N ALA A 982 -33.68 -14.19 16.48
CA ALA A 982 -33.08 -13.53 15.32
C ALA A 982 -34.16 -12.97 14.39
N VAL A 983 -33.94 -11.75 13.87
CA VAL A 983 -34.86 -11.07 12.95
C VAL A 983 -34.23 -11.03 11.56
N ARG A 984 -34.85 -11.70 10.58
CA ARG A 984 -34.48 -11.56 9.17
C ARG A 984 -35.37 -10.52 8.51
N VAL A 985 -34.77 -9.69 7.67
CA VAL A 985 -35.45 -8.57 7.00
C VAL A 985 -35.27 -8.70 5.49
N GLU A 986 -36.37 -8.66 4.75
CA GLU A 986 -36.40 -8.63 3.29
C GLU A 986 -37.15 -7.38 2.80
N SER A 987 -36.49 -6.49 2.06
CA SER A 987 -37.12 -5.28 1.49
C SER A 987 -37.72 -5.53 0.11
N TYR A 988 -38.85 -4.89 -0.21
CA TYR A 988 -39.47 -4.88 -1.54
C TYR A 988 -39.85 -3.44 -1.98
N GLY A 989 -39.80 -3.15 -3.30
CA GLY A 989 -40.12 -1.82 -3.88
C GLY A 989 -39.91 -1.73 -5.41
N PRO A 990 -40.40 -0.66 -6.08
CA PRO A 990 -40.31 -0.49 -7.53
C PRO A 990 -38.90 -0.07 -8.00
N ARG A 991 -38.58 -0.32 -9.28
CA ARG A 991 -37.30 0.07 -9.91
C ARG A 991 -37.28 1.58 -10.21
N GLY A 992 -36.35 2.32 -9.60
CA GLY A 992 -36.01 3.69 -9.99
C GLY A 992 -37.02 4.78 -9.58
N SER A 993 -36.73 6.03 -9.95
CA SER A 993 -37.62 7.17 -9.75
C SER A 993 -38.81 7.09 -10.72
N GLN A 994 -39.95 6.64 -10.19
CA GLN A 994 -41.27 6.59 -10.82
C GLN A 994 -41.42 5.69 -12.07
N GLY A 995 -42.25 4.64 -11.95
CA GLY A 995 -43.09 4.23 -13.09
C GLY A 995 -42.94 2.82 -13.67
N ASN A 996 -42.61 1.75 -12.92
CA ASN A 996 -43.02 0.38 -13.34
C ASN A 996 -43.00 -0.67 -12.21
N LYS A 997 -44.07 -1.49 -12.15
CA LYS A 997 -44.30 -2.57 -11.16
C LYS A 997 -43.69 -3.89 -11.64
N GLU A 998 -42.39 -4.09 -11.42
CA GLU A 998 -41.74 -5.42 -11.52
C GLU A 998 -41.06 -5.77 -10.19
N PHE A 999 -41.39 -6.95 -9.64
CA PHE A 999 -40.86 -7.45 -8.36
C PHE A 999 -39.48 -8.12 -8.55
N ARG A 1000 -38.45 -7.70 -7.80
CA ARG A 1000 -37.06 -8.21 -7.90
C ARG A 1000 -36.83 -9.47 -7.06
N PRO A 1001 -36.06 -10.46 -7.55
CA PRO A 1001 -35.31 -11.40 -6.71
C PRO A 1001 -33.88 -10.86 -6.47
N LEU A 1002 -33.46 -10.73 -5.21
CA LEU A 1002 -32.09 -10.42 -4.71
C LEU A 1002 -31.65 -8.92 -4.60
N PRO A 1003 -30.69 -8.61 -3.69
CA PRO A 1003 -30.58 -7.32 -3.01
C PRO A 1003 -29.42 -6.45 -3.55
N GLU A 1004 -29.63 -5.69 -4.62
CA GLU A 1004 -28.56 -4.81 -5.14
C GLU A 1004 -28.91 -3.33 -5.30
N GLU A 1005 -30.10 -2.87 -4.91
CA GLU A 1005 -30.37 -1.42 -4.76
C GLU A 1005 -31.66 -1.30 -3.95
N GLY A 1006 -31.52 -1.29 -2.63
CA GLY A 1006 -32.65 -1.20 -1.71
C GLY A 1006 -33.13 0.24 -1.52
N LEU A 1007 -34.26 0.35 -0.83
CA LEU A 1007 -34.68 1.53 -0.07
C LEU A 1007 -33.48 2.34 0.45
N ASP A 1008 -33.52 3.66 0.34
CA ASP A 1008 -32.52 4.54 0.97
C ASP A 1008 -32.46 4.27 2.49
N VAL A 1009 -31.31 4.53 3.11
CA VAL A 1009 -31.04 4.32 4.53
C VAL A 1009 -32.11 4.99 5.41
N ASP A 1010 -32.59 6.17 5.04
CA ASP A 1010 -33.64 6.85 5.80
C ASP A 1010 -35.02 6.20 5.62
N GLN A 1011 -35.35 5.70 4.43
CA GLN A 1011 -36.58 4.94 4.18
C GLN A 1011 -36.57 3.58 4.88
N GLN A 1012 -35.44 2.85 4.82
CA GLN A 1012 -35.24 1.62 5.56
C GLN A 1012 -35.39 1.85 7.06
N ARG A 1013 -34.78 2.92 7.56
CA ARG A 1013 -34.89 3.32 8.96
C ARG A 1013 -36.33 3.63 9.32
N MET A 1014 -37.04 4.43 8.54
CA MET A 1014 -38.43 4.77 8.82
C MET A 1014 -39.32 3.53 8.90
N LEU A 1015 -39.18 2.61 7.94
CA LEU A 1015 -39.93 1.34 7.92
C LEU A 1015 -39.56 0.46 9.12
N LEU A 1016 -38.28 0.30 9.42
CA LEU A 1016 -37.84 -0.45 10.59
C LEU A 1016 -38.35 0.19 11.90
N VAL A 1017 -38.36 1.55 11.99
CA VAL A 1017 -38.80 2.26 13.21
C VAL A 1017 -40.29 2.01 13.37
N ASN A 1018 -41.06 2.19 12.31
CA ASN A 1018 -42.50 1.93 12.36
C ASN A 1018 -42.80 0.47 12.75
N ALA A 1019 -42.00 -0.48 12.26
CA ALA A 1019 -42.18 -1.90 12.53
C ALA A 1019 -41.85 -2.30 13.97
N PHE A 1020 -40.77 -1.78 14.57
CA PHE A 1020 -40.23 -2.27 15.84
C PHE A 1020 -40.18 -1.24 16.97
N ARG A 1021 -40.69 -0.02 16.78
CA ARG A 1021 -40.68 1.02 17.83
C ARG A 1021 -41.36 0.57 19.11
N HIS A 1022 -42.38 -0.29 19.02
CA HIS A 1022 -43.07 -0.87 20.18
C HIS A 1022 -42.27 -1.96 20.91
N LEU A 1023 -41.07 -2.30 20.45
CA LEU A 1023 -40.12 -3.24 21.08
C LEU A 1023 -38.80 -2.57 21.52
N LEU A 1024 -38.66 -1.27 21.29
CA LEU A 1024 -37.52 -0.46 21.71
C LEU A 1024 -37.97 0.60 22.73
N PRO A 1025 -37.10 1.01 23.68
CA PRO A 1025 -37.42 2.05 24.66
C PRO A 1025 -37.79 3.40 24.02
#